data_AF-A0A7J4RNU1-F1
#
_entry.id   AF-A0A7J4RNU1-F1
#
_cell.length_a   1.000
_cell.length_b   1.000
_cell.length_c   1.000
_cell.angle_alpha   90.00
_cell.angle_beta   90.00
_cell.angle_gamma   90.00
#
_symmetry.space_group_name_H-M   'P 1'
#
loop_
_entity.id
_entity.type
_entity.pdbx_description
1 polymer ?
#
loop_
_entity_poly.entity_id
_entity_poly.type
_entity_poly.pdbx_seq_one_letter_code
_entity_poly.pdbx_strand_id
1 'polypeptide(L)'
;MAEDNGMARSIFLSALMVTSVMTGLLFFDIEDDGANDSPTIDSDVPDTMLIGEFETVNITISDEEMGGLSVLITLDGEQVTEALDANGVVTLDISSLEVGSHALQVVATDSLGQDSTWTKVFSINFPDESGTIITLSASELEIVKGGIAPINGRVLHDSIETCSLRWSTGDVSESSLGLPIGEDGSFELELSNIQENTTLSLSSTCGVWTESSFLATTTITVIEEVTEGCTDPSASNYDEGAEEDDGSCEYRDEPVPVSGCTDPSASNYDEGAEEDDGSCEYENEPVDDGTGSLLWWEGVLLCDSTEQVEPVDDYNTTESDNHLCQLSFEIGETEIVIDSNGIPNHDLESGPGCCTSEQNLEWRIPLVPTNQTGCDPSVSTDGCTMAPERDAVAFAVNGVPIFGPEDGPGGDAVAGHEGEYEEDRQQIWLGICHGHSGPGGAYHYHADANCAHWHPDEENNQTWRNYSIDSSRGLSEHSPIVGFALDGYPIYGFVGWDDDGNTSEMKSSYHLKEGQTGYNGIEDYEYVAGLGDLDSCNGHFGPTPDYPEGIYHYHTTWENGEGGIGFPYFINCYRGEVSLGSENGGGDGEVDCSGHGETWGPGIGPPPEGCGGGPQGQSSDISAAFGAIHRTVPPGGGVLGIILLAVVFVRVLAFAPVSPSRAGTTALYHQAQV
;
A
#
# COMPACT_ATOMS: atom_id res chain seq x y z
N MET A 1 63.46 1.24 72.55
CA MET A 1 62.03 1.50 72.80
C MET A 1 61.27 0.31 72.24
N ALA A 2 61.11 -0.72 73.06
CA ALA A 2 60.52 -1.98 72.67
C ALA A 2 59.67 -2.43 73.85
N GLU A 3 58.43 -1.98 73.88
CA GLU A 3 57.43 -2.43 74.84
C GLU A 3 56.16 -2.81 74.09
N ASP A 4 55.88 -4.11 74.21
CA ASP A 4 54.58 -4.69 74.48
C ASP A 4 53.53 -4.81 73.34
N ASN A 5 53.88 -5.57 72.31
CA ASN A 5 52.97 -6.06 71.27
C ASN A 5 52.41 -7.47 71.53
N GLY A 6 52.54 -8.00 72.76
CA GLY A 6 52.05 -9.35 73.11
C GLY A 6 50.68 -9.37 73.80
N MET A 7 50.42 -8.39 74.67
CA MET A 7 49.26 -8.44 75.57
C MET A 7 47.95 -8.00 74.88
N ALA A 8 47.99 -7.03 73.96
CA ALA A 8 46.80 -6.51 73.28
C ALA A 8 46.13 -7.53 72.31
N ARG A 9 46.94 -8.37 71.63
CA ARG A 9 46.40 -9.42 70.74
C ARG A 9 45.75 -10.57 71.52
N SER A 10 46.26 -10.90 72.70
CA SER A 10 45.69 -11.97 73.53
C SER A 10 44.36 -11.56 74.17
N ILE A 11 44.22 -10.31 74.61
CA ILE A 11 42.96 -9.80 75.19
C ILE A 11 41.86 -9.71 74.13
N PHE A 12 42.20 -9.28 72.91
CA PHE A 12 41.25 -9.19 71.81
C PHE A 12 40.73 -10.58 71.37
N LEU A 13 41.62 -11.58 71.26
CA LEU A 13 41.21 -12.95 70.94
C LEU A 13 40.40 -13.62 72.07
N SER A 14 40.71 -13.35 73.35
CA SER A 14 39.89 -13.83 74.47
C SER A 14 38.53 -13.13 74.54
N ALA A 15 38.46 -11.83 74.23
CA ALA A 15 37.19 -11.11 74.16
C ALA A 15 36.32 -11.67 73.04
N LEU A 16 36.90 -12.00 71.88
CA LEU A 16 36.19 -12.56 70.73
C LEU A 16 35.66 -13.99 71.00
N MET A 17 36.44 -14.81 71.71
CA MET A 17 36.00 -16.15 72.16
C MET A 17 34.94 -16.10 73.26
N VAL A 18 35.00 -15.13 74.18
CA VAL A 18 33.97 -14.95 75.22
C VAL A 18 32.69 -14.39 74.62
N THR A 19 32.77 -13.46 73.66
CA THR A 19 31.57 -13.01 72.92
C THR A 19 31.00 -14.13 72.08
N SER A 20 31.80 -14.99 71.42
CA SER A 20 31.26 -16.10 70.61
C SER A 20 30.63 -17.21 71.44
N VAL A 21 31.12 -17.45 72.67
CA VAL A 21 30.50 -18.40 73.61
C VAL A 21 29.26 -17.79 74.28
N MET A 22 29.24 -16.47 74.53
CA MET A 22 28.06 -15.76 75.04
C MET A 22 26.95 -15.61 73.99
N THR A 23 27.27 -15.39 72.70
CA THR A 23 26.26 -15.49 71.63
C THR A 23 25.85 -16.95 71.39
N GLY A 24 26.77 -17.91 71.48
CA GLY A 24 26.42 -19.34 71.38
C GLY A 24 25.52 -19.85 72.51
N LEU A 25 25.62 -19.28 73.72
CA LEU A 25 24.76 -19.57 74.88
C LEU A 25 23.48 -18.74 74.93
N LEU A 26 23.31 -17.75 74.05
CA LEU A 26 22.03 -17.04 73.84
C LEU A 26 21.19 -17.67 72.71
N PHE A 27 21.76 -18.60 71.94
CA PHE A 27 21.09 -19.29 70.82
C PHE A 27 20.77 -20.76 71.10
N PHE A 28 21.06 -21.27 72.29
CA PHE A 28 20.56 -22.57 72.73
C PHE A 28 19.82 -22.42 74.05
N ASP A 29 18.51 -22.59 73.93
CA ASP A 29 17.50 -22.86 74.96
C ASP A 29 16.50 -21.73 75.25
N ILE A 30 16.00 -21.13 74.16
CA ILE A 30 14.56 -20.96 74.01
C ILE A 30 14.23 -21.79 72.76
N GLU A 31 13.99 -23.09 72.95
CA GLU A 31 12.86 -23.70 72.25
C GLU A 31 11.68 -22.82 72.64
N ASP A 32 11.44 -21.78 71.83
CA ASP A 32 10.11 -21.23 71.71
C ASP A 32 9.40 -22.44 71.15
N ASP A 33 8.67 -23.16 72.02
CA ASP A 33 7.64 -24.08 71.58
C ASP A 33 6.90 -23.30 70.50
N GLY A 34 7.20 -23.62 69.23
CA GLY A 34 6.86 -22.78 68.10
C GLY A 34 5.41 -22.40 68.30
N ALA A 35 5.13 -21.08 68.34
CA ALA A 35 3.77 -20.63 68.55
C ALA A 35 2.90 -21.46 67.62
N ASN A 36 2.02 -22.29 68.20
CA ASN A 36 1.21 -23.20 67.41
C ASN A 36 0.33 -22.29 66.56
N ASP A 37 0.65 -22.17 65.28
CA ASP A 37 -0.03 -21.27 64.37
C ASP A 37 -1.26 -21.98 63.80
N SER A 38 -2.16 -21.22 63.19
CA SER A 38 -3.33 -21.80 62.52
C SER A 38 -2.92 -22.51 61.22
N PRO A 39 -3.58 -23.61 60.83
CA PRO A 39 -3.26 -24.35 59.59
C PRO A 39 -3.24 -23.44 58.36
N THR A 40 -2.34 -23.67 57.41
CA THR A 40 -2.28 -22.92 56.14
C THR A 40 -2.91 -23.72 55.00
N ILE A 41 -3.80 -23.09 54.23
CA ILE A 41 -4.50 -23.70 53.09
C ILE A 41 -4.05 -23.01 51.80
N ASP A 42 -3.63 -23.80 50.81
CA ASP A 42 -3.29 -23.36 49.45
C ASP A 42 -4.02 -24.24 48.41
N SER A 43 -4.20 -23.74 47.19
CA SER A 43 -4.90 -24.49 46.14
C SER A 43 -4.47 -24.09 44.74
N ASP A 44 -4.52 -25.05 43.82
CA ASP A 44 -4.27 -24.81 42.38
C ASP A 44 -5.55 -24.48 41.58
N VAL A 45 -6.64 -24.05 42.24
CA VAL A 45 -7.92 -23.82 41.58
C VAL A 45 -7.90 -22.52 40.76
N PRO A 46 -8.06 -22.59 39.42
CA PRO A 46 -8.14 -21.38 38.59
C PRO A 46 -9.46 -20.62 38.81
N ASP A 47 -9.50 -19.35 38.44
CA ASP A 47 -10.73 -18.54 38.53
C ASP A 47 -11.80 -18.97 37.51
N THR A 48 -11.36 -19.44 36.33
CA THR A 48 -12.22 -19.88 35.22
C THR A 48 -11.62 -21.10 34.54
N MET A 49 -12.45 -22.03 34.10
CA MET A 49 -12.04 -23.28 33.45
C MET A 49 -13.08 -23.75 32.44
N LEU A 50 -12.67 -24.54 31.44
CA LEU A 50 -13.60 -25.13 30.47
C LEU A 50 -14.16 -26.47 30.99
N ILE A 51 -15.41 -26.77 30.65
CA ILE A 51 -16.02 -28.06 31.00
C ILE A 51 -15.21 -29.22 30.42
N GLY A 52 -14.83 -30.18 31.26
CA GLY A 52 -14.03 -31.35 30.88
C GLY A 52 -12.51 -31.12 30.78
N GLU A 53 -12.01 -29.90 31.02
CA GLU A 53 -10.57 -29.61 31.02
C GLU A 53 -9.86 -30.16 32.26
N PHE A 54 -10.50 -30.04 33.43
CA PHE A 54 -9.99 -30.56 34.69
C PHE A 54 -10.99 -31.55 35.28
N GLU A 55 -10.51 -32.76 35.56
CA GLU A 55 -11.29 -33.79 36.23
C GLU A 55 -11.11 -33.72 37.76
N THR A 56 -9.97 -33.21 38.23
CA THR A 56 -9.65 -33.11 39.66
C THR A 56 -8.97 -31.80 40.04
N VAL A 57 -9.18 -31.38 41.29
CA VAL A 57 -8.59 -30.19 41.91
C VAL A 57 -7.82 -30.61 43.15
N ASN A 58 -6.62 -30.05 43.34
CA ASN A 58 -5.81 -30.29 44.52
C ASN A 58 -5.81 -29.09 45.47
N ILE A 59 -6.06 -29.36 46.76
CA ILE A 59 -5.92 -28.41 47.87
C ILE A 59 -4.81 -28.92 48.76
N THR A 60 -3.84 -28.08 49.08
CA THR A 60 -2.76 -28.41 50.01
C THR A 60 -3.02 -27.75 51.35
N ILE A 61 -3.00 -28.54 52.41
CA ILE A 61 -3.16 -28.09 53.79
C ILE A 61 -1.88 -28.43 54.54
N SER A 62 -1.27 -27.42 55.14
CA SER A 62 0.00 -27.52 55.85
C SER A 62 -0.15 -27.03 57.29
N ASP A 63 0.41 -27.79 58.22
CA ASP A 63 0.34 -27.54 59.66
C ASP A 63 1.56 -28.17 60.35
N GLU A 64 1.95 -27.64 61.51
CA GLU A 64 3.06 -28.16 62.32
C GLU A 64 2.76 -29.56 62.89
N GLU A 65 1.48 -29.87 63.17
CA GLU A 65 1.03 -31.16 63.72
C GLU A 65 -0.13 -31.78 62.90
N MET A 66 0.23 -32.51 61.85
CA MET A 66 -0.73 -33.22 60.98
C MET A 66 -1.60 -34.29 61.68
N GLY A 67 -1.23 -34.75 62.88
CA GLY A 67 -1.88 -35.86 63.60
C GLY A 67 -3.21 -35.53 64.27
N GLY A 68 -3.57 -34.25 64.38
CA GLY A 68 -4.78 -33.76 65.06
C GLY A 68 -5.68 -32.86 64.20
N LEU A 69 -5.36 -32.70 62.91
CA LEU A 69 -6.06 -31.82 61.99
C LEU A 69 -7.44 -32.37 61.63
N SER A 70 -8.47 -31.54 61.79
CA SER A 70 -9.83 -31.81 61.28
C SER A 70 -10.12 -30.88 60.10
N VAL A 71 -10.47 -31.46 58.96
CA VAL A 71 -10.74 -30.71 57.73
C VAL A 71 -12.18 -30.93 57.32
N LEU A 72 -12.87 -29.84 57.03
CA LEU A 72 -14.22 -29.81 56.50
C LEU A 72 -14.19 -29.11 55.15
N ILE A 73 -14.55 -29.83 54.10
CA ILE A 73 -14.63 -29.29 52.74
C ILE A 73 -16.09 -29.25 52.32
N THR A 74 -16.54 -28.11 51.84
CA THR A 74 -17.86 -27.91 51.26
C THR A 74 -17.73 -27.41 49.82
N LEU A 75 -18.46 -28.06 48.91
CA LEU A 75 -18.63 -27.66 47.52
C LEU A 75 -20.08 -27.28 47.32
N ASP A 76 -20.34 -26.03 46.93
CA ASP A 76 -21.68 -25.44 46.83
C ASP A 76 -22.54 -25.59 48.09
N GLY A 77 -21.87 -25.67 49.25
CA GLY A 77 -22.50 -25.84 50.56
C GLY A 77 -22.81 -27.30 50.95
N GLU A 78 -22.52 -28.28 50.09
CA GLU A 78 -22.61 -29.71 50.42
C GLU A 78 -21.24 -30.24 50.86
N GLN A 79 -21.21 -31.05 51.93
CA GLN A 79 -19.95 -31.59 52.47
C GLN A 79 -19.39 -32.69 51.58
N VAL A 80 -18.15 -32.54 51.16
CA VAL A 80 -17.40 -33.56 50.41
C VAL A 80 -16.47 -34.27 51.38
N THR A 81 -16.57 -35.61 51.45
CA THR A 81 -15.77 -36.41 52.39
C THR A 81 -14.56 -36.98 51.67
N GLU A 82 -13.49 -36.19 51.54
CA GLU A 82 -12.20 -36.67 51.04
C GLU A 82 -11.17 -36.82 52.16
N ALA A 83 -10.30 -37.83 52.03
CA ALA A 83 -9.25 -38.09 53.00
C ALA A 83 -7.99 -37.26 52.67
N LEU A 84 -7.40 -36.66 53.70
CA LEU A 84 -6.09 -36.02 53.60
C LEU A 84 -5.01 -37.08 53.31
N ASP A 85 -4.19 -36.84 52.28
CA ASP A 85 -3.06 -37.73 52.01
C ASP A 85 -1.90 -37.52 53.00
N ALA A 86 -0.86 -38.37 52.91
CA ALA A 86 0.29 -38.29 53.82
C ALA A 86 1.15 -37.02 53.67
N ASN A 87 0.89 -36.20 52.64
CA ASN A 87 1.58 -34.95 52.35
C ASN A 87 0.70 -33.72 52.62
N GLY A 88 -0.53 -33.90 53.11
CA GLY A 88 -1.46 -32.80 53.37
C GLY A 88 -2.29 -32.36 52.16
N VAL A 89 -2.30 -33.12 51.07
CA VAL A 89 -3.05 -32.80 49.85
C VAL A 89 -4.40 -33.51 49.85
N VAL A 90 -5.43 -32.77 49.46
CA VAL A 90 -6.77 -33.28 49.18
C VAL A 90 -7.05 -33.13 47.70
N THR A 91 -7.37 -34.24 47.03
CA THR A 91 -7.78 -34.26 45.63
C THR A 91 -9.30 -34.39 45.55
N LEU A 92 -9.97 -33.37 45.02
CA LEU A 92 -11.41 -33.35 44.80
C LEU A 92 -11.71 -33.71 43.35
N ASP A 93 -12.63 -34.65 43.12
CA ASP A 93 -13.19 -34.93 41.80
C ASP A 93 -14.29 -33.91 41.46
N ILE A 94 -14.08 -33.18 40.38
CA ILE A 94 -14.99 -32.13 39.87
C ILE A 94 -15.55 -32.48 38.48
N SER A 95 -15.30 -33.69 37.98
CA SER A 95 -15.76 -34.15 36.66
C SER A 95 -17.29 -34.16 36.49
N SER A 96 -18.02 -34.17 37.61
CA SER A 96 -19.50 -34.19 37.63
C SER A 96 -20.14 -32.81 37.74
N LEU A 97 -19.35 -31.73 37.82
CA LEU A 97 -19.87 -30.37 37.90
C LEU A 97 -20.38 -29.88 36.54
N GLU A 98 -21.55 -29.23 36.56
CA GLU A 98 -22.15 -28.60 35.37
C GLU A 98 -21.52 -27.21 35.12
N VAL A 99 -21.84 -26.59 33.99
CA VAL A 99 -21.42 -25.22 33.69
C VAL A 99 -22.10 -24.25 34.66
N GLY A 100 -21.33 -23.34 35.27
CA GLY A 100 -21.85 -22.45 36.29
C GLY A 100 -20.78 -21.90 37.24
N SER A 101 -21.24 -21.16 38.26
CA SER A 101 -20.38 -20.67 39.33
C SER A 101 -20.46 -21.64 40.51
N HIS A 102 -19.30 -22.14 40.92
CA HIS A 102 -19.15 -23.08 42.03
C HIS A 102 -18.33 -22.44 43.15
N ALA A 103 -18.72 -22.71 44.39
CA ALA A 103 -18.06 -22.20 45.58
C ALA A 103 -17.46 -23.35 46.39
N LEU A 104 -16.14 -23.36 46.50
CA LEU A 104 -15.38 -24.29 47.30
C LEU A 104 -14.94 -23.61 48.59
N GLN A 105 -15.31 -24.19 49.73
CA GLN A 105 -14.93 -23.72 51.04
C GLN A 105 -14.23 -24.84 51.82
N VAL A 106 -13.10 -24.50 52.44
CA VAL A 106 -12.28 -25.42 53.22
C VAL A 106 -12.10 -24.79 54.59
N VAL A 107 -12.45 -25.55 55.63
CA VAL A 107 -12.24 -25.18 57.03
C VAL A 107 -11.32 -26.23 57.65
N ALA A 108 -10.11 -25.84 57.99
CA ALA A 108 -9.14 -26.69 58.69
C ALA A 108 -9.04 -26.24 60.14
N THR A 109 -9.10 -27.17 61.10
CA THR A 109 -9.01 -26.89 62.53
C THR A 109 -7.98 -27.81 63.17
N ASP A 110 -7.00 -27.23 63.86
CA ASP A 110 -5.90 -27.94 64.53
C ASP A 110 -6.32 -28.60 65.86
N SER A 111 -5.36 -29.24 66.54
CA SER A 111 -5.57 -29.92 67.83
C SER A 111 -5.83 -28.96 69.01
N LEU A 112 -5.49 -27.67 68.87
CA LEU A 112 -5.71 -26.61 69.86
C LEU A 112 -7.00 -25.82 69.60
N GLY A 113 -7.71 -26.12 68.51
CA GLY A 113 -8.98 -25.50 68.13
C GLY A 113 -8.84 -24.20 67.35
N GLN A 114 -7.68 -23.92 66.75
CA GLN A 114 -7.48 -22.81 65.83
C GLN A 114 -7.94 -23.19 64.43
N ASP A 115 -8.71 -22.33 63.80
CA ASP A 115 -9.32 -22.58 62.50
C ASP A 115 -8.80 -21.65 61.41
N SER A 116 -8.61 -22.22 60.22
CA SER A 116 -8.37 -21.49 58.99
C SER A 116 -9.48 -21.79 58.01
N THR A 117 -10.13 -20.73 57.52
CA THR A 117 -11.17 -20.83 56.49
C THR A 117 -10.64 -20.25 55.19
N TRP A 118 -10.69 -21.05 54.14
CA TRP A 118 -10.41 -20.65 52.77
C TRP A 118 -11.68 -20.81 51.93
N THR A 119 -11.94 -19.87 51.03
CA THR A 119 -13.10 -19.93 50.14
C THR A 119 -12.71 -19.39 48.78
N LYS A 120 -13.04 -20.16 47.74
CA LYS A 120 -12.80 -19.82 46.34
C LYS A 120 -14.08 -20.02 45.57
N VAL A 121 -14.41 -19.03 44.76
CA VAL A 121 -15.46 -19.14 43.74
C VAL A 121 -14.76 -19.26 42.40
N PHE A 122 -15.13 -20.26 41.63
CA PHE A 122 -14.64 -20.47 40.27
C PHE A 122 -15.82 -20.69 39.32
N SER A 123 -15.58 -20.47 38.03
CA SER A 123 -16.61 -20.66 37.00
C SER A 123 -16.18 -21.68 35.96
N ILE A 124 -17.05 -22.64 35.69
CA ILE A 124 -16.92 -23.59 34.58
C ILE A 124 -17.69 -23.00 33.40
N ASN A 125 -17.01 -22.79 32.27
CA ASN A 125 -17.59 -22.25 31.03
C ASN A 125 -17.59 -23.31 29.93
N PHE A 126 -18.44 -23.12 28.93
CA PHE A 126 -18.35 -23.86 27.68
C PHE A 126 -17.13 -23.41 26.86
N PRO A 127 -16.56 -24.28 26.00
CA PRO A 127 -15.59 -23.87 25.00
C PRO A 127 -16.18 -22.84 24.04
N ASP A 128 -15.32 -21.97 23.49
CA ASP A 128 -15.73 -21.02 22.46
C ASP A 128 -16.17 -21.77 21.18
N GLU A 129 -17.32 -21.39 20.63
CA GLU A 129 -17.92 -21.99 19.44
C GLU A 129 -18.26 -20.90 18.41
N SER A 130 -17.95 -21.14 17.13
CA SER A 130 -18.25 -20.18 16.05
C SER A 130 -19.75 -19.85 15.96
N GLY A 131 -20.08 -18.65 15.47
CA GLY A 131 -21.47 -18.31 15.15
C GLY A 131 -21.96 -19.01 13.88
N THR A 132 -23.25 -19.37 13.84
CA THR A 132 -23.92 -19.88 12.64
C THR A 132 -24.05 -18.79 11.57
N ILE A 133 -23.74 -19.10 10.31
CA ILE A 133 -23.96 -18.20 9.16
C ILE A 133 -24.61 -18.97 8.01
N ILE A 134 -25.59 -18.36 7.33
CA ILE A 134 -26.17 -18.88 6.08
C ILE A 134 -25.72 -18.00 4.91
N THR A 135 -25.18 -18.63 3.86
CA THR A 135 -24.87 -17.97 2.58
C THR A 135 -25.82 -18.48 1.50
N LEU A 136 -26.47 -17.57 0.77
CA LEU A 136 -27.36 -17.89 -0.34
C LEU A 136 -26.65 -17.60 -1.67
N SER A 137 -26.97 -18.37 -2.71
CA SER A 137 -26.40 -18.15 -4.05
C SER A 137 -26.96 -16.91 -4.74
N ALA A 138 -28.19 -16.51 -4.37
CA ALA A 138 -28.83 -15.27 -4.80
C ALA A 138 -29.73 -14.72 -3.69
N SER A 139 -29.64 -13.42 -3.42
CA SER A 139 -30.52 -12.70 -2.48
C SER A 139 -31.87 -12.34 -3.11
N GLU A 140 -31.93 -12.27 -4.44
CA GLU A 140 -33.13 -11.97 -5.22
C GLU A 140 -33.20 -12.91 -6.44
N LEU A 141 -34.39 -13.39 -6.78
CA LEU A 141 -34.62 -14.28 -7.91
C LEU A 141 -35.87 -13.88 -8.68
N GLU A 142 -35.77 -13.75 -10.00
CA GLU A 142 -36.90 -13.48 -10.89
C GLU A 142 -37.34 -14.76 -11.62
N ILE A 143 -38.63 -15.08 -11.57
CA ILE A 143 -39.20 -16.26 -12.24
C ILE A 143 -40.52 -15.93 -12.94
N VAL A 144 -40.79 -16.63 -14.04
CA VAL A 144 -42.09 -16.56 -14.71
C VAL A 144 -43.17 -17.18 -13.81
N LYS A 145 -44.38 -16.62 -13.83
CA LYS A 145 -45.54 -17.14 -13.09
C LYS A 145 -45.76 -18.63 -13.34
N GLY A 146 -45.80 -19.41 -12.26
CA GLY A 146 -45.89 -20.87 -12.29
C GLY A 146 -44.54 -21.59 -12.47
N GLY A 147 -43.44 -20.86 -12.56
CA GLY A 147 -42.08 -21.37 -12.70
C GLY A 147 -41.51 -22.02 -11.44
N ILE A 148 -40.23 -22.37 -11.53
CA ILE A 148 -39.46 -23.05 -10.48
C ILE A 148 -38.38 -22.10 -9.98
N ALA A 149 -38.30 -21.92 -8.67
CA ALA A 149 -37.25 -21.17 -7.99
C ALA A 149 -36.26 -22.13 -7.31
N PRO A 150 -35.08 -22.41 -7.90
CA PRO A 150 -34.02 -23.14 -7.24
C PRO A 150 -33.29 -22.23 -6.25
N ILE A 151 -33.25 -22.64 -4.97
CA ILE A 151 -32.63 -21.90 -3.89
C ILE A 151 -31.59 -22.80 -3.25
N ASN A 152 -30.32 -22.47 -3.48
CA ASN A 152 -29.20 -23.23 -2.97
C ASN A 152 -28.24 -22.32 -2.21
N GLY A 153 -27.57 -22.90 -1.22
CA GLY A 153 -26.70 -22.16 -0.32
C GLY A 153 -25.86 -23.06 0.54
N ARG A 154 -25.18 -22.47 1.53
CA ARG A 154 -24.37 -23.16 2.52
C ARG A 154 -24.61 -22.63 3.92
N VAL A 155 -24.63 -23.52 4.90
CA VAL A 155 -24.55 -23.21 6.33
C VAL A 155 -23.10 -23.37 6.76
N LEU A 156 -22.56 -22.39 7.47
CA LEU A 156 -21.19 -22.37 7.99
C LEU A 156 -21.24 -22.41 9.51
N HIS A 157 -20.56 -23.40 10.09
CA HIS A 157 -20.38 -23.58 11.53
C HIS A 157 -19.28 -24.63 11.78
N ASP A 158 -18.52 -24.52 12.87
CA ASP A 158 -17.44 -25.45 13.23
C ASP A 158 -17.92 -26.92 13.34
N SER A 159 -19.17 -27.11 13.80
CA SER A 159 -19.80 -28.42 13.98
C SER A 159 -21.07 -28.55 13.13
N ILE A 160 -20.90 -28.71 11.81
CA ILE A 160 -22.01 -28.75 10.84
C ILE A 160 -23.02 -29.88 11.09
N GLU A 161 -22.58 -31.00 11.69
CA GLU A 161 -23.44 -32.13 12.02
C GLU A 161 -24.53 -31.80 13.05
N THR A 162 -24.33 -30.74 13.83
CA THR A 162 -25.32 -30.26 14.83
C THR A 162 -26.34 -29.29 14.25
N CYS A 163 -26.10 -28.79 13.03
CA CYS A 163 -26.93 -27.77 12.43
C CYS A 163 -28.29 -28.33 12.01
N SER A 164 -29.35 -27.62 12.38
CA SER A 164 -30.67 -27.80 11.80
C SER A 164 -31.02 -26.59 10.94
N LEU A 165 -31.43 -26.83 9.70
CA LEU A 165 -31.88 -25.78 8.79
C LEU A 165 -33.38 -25.90 8.60
N ARG A 166 -34.07 -24.77 8.69
CA ARG A 166 -35.52 -24.66 8.51
C ARG A 166 -35.84 -23.51 7.58
N TRP A 167 -36.94 -23.63 6.85
CA TRP A 167 -37.39 -22.57 5.95
C TRP A 167 -38.90 -22.34 6.08
N SER A 168 -39.33 -21.14 5.71
CA SER A 168 -40.73 -20.73 5.65
C SER A 168 -40.93 -19.61 4.65
N THR A 169 -42.08 -19.57 3.99
CA THR A 169 -42.52 -18.42 3.18
C THR A 169 -43.20 -17.33 4.01
N GLY A 170 -43.26 -17.49 5.33
CA GLY A 170 -43.72 -16.50 6.30
C GLY A 170 -42.76 -16.41 7.47
N ASP A 171 -43.28 -16.35 8.69
CA ASP A 171 -42.46 -16.36 9.90
C ASP A 171 -42.00 -17.79 10.22
N VAL A 172 -40.69 -18.01 10.18
CA VAL A 172 -40.03 -19.29 10.51
C VAL A 172 -40.27 -19.75 11.95
N SER A 173 -40.58 -18.82 12.86
CA SER A 173 -40.88 -19.11 14.26
C SER A 173 -42.30 -19.65 14.47
N GLU A 174 -43.23 -19.33 13.57
CA GLU A 174 -44.62 -19.79 13.65
C GLU A 174 -44.87 -21.06 12.83
N SER A 175 -44.27 -21.15 11.64
CA SER A 175 -44.38 -22.33 10.78
C SER A 175 -43.12 -22.49 9.96
N SER A 176 -42.50 -23.66 10.02
CA SER A 176 -41.30 -23.95 9.24
C SER A 176 -41.16 -25.43 8.91
N LEU A 177 -40.50 -25.71 7.80
CA LEU A 177 -40.17 -27.06 7.34
C LEU A 177 -38.67 -27.27 7.46
N GLY A 178 -38.26 -28.47 7.87
CA GLY A 178 -36.85 -28.84 7.94
C GLY A 178 -36.27 -29.07 6.55
N LEU A 179 -35.04 -28.61 6.34
CA LEU A 179 -34.26 -28.86 5.13
C LEU A 179 -33.02 -29.67 5.50
N PRO A 180 -32.72 -30.77 4.79
CA PRO A 180 -31.50 -31.51 5.02
C PRO A 180 -30.28 -30.68 4.59
N ILE A 181 -29.21 -30.79 5.37
CA ILE A 181 -27.92 -30.17 5.11
C ILE A 181 -26.94 -31.29 4.74
N GLY A 182 -26.12 -31.07 3.72
CA GLY A 182 -25.01 -31.95 3.35
C GLY A 182 -23.88 -31.92 4.39
N GLU A 183 -22.98 -32.90 4.32
CA GLU A 183 -21.79 -32.99 5.20
C GLU A 183 -20.87 -31.77 5.09
N ASP A 184 -20.95 -31.03 3.97
CA ASP A 184 -20.18 -29.82 3.69
C ASP A 184 -20.97 -28.52 3.94
N GLY A 185 -22.13 -28.63 4.58
CA GLY A 185 -23.02 -27.50 4.88
C GLY A 185 -23.91 -27.06 3.71
N SER A 186 -23.83 -27.70 2.54
CA SER A 186 -24.66 -27.34 1.38
C SER A 186 -26.13 -27.72 1.57
N PHE A 187 -27.03 -26.92 1.01
CA PHE A 187 -28.45 -27.25 0.93
C PHE A 187 -29.04 -26.79 -0.40
N GLU A 188 -30.14 -27.44 -0.79
CA GLU A 188 -30.90 -27.15 -1.99
C GLU A 188 -32.40 -27.24 -1.67
N LEU A 189 -33.14 -26.20 -2.04
CA LEU A 189 -34.58 -26.10 -1.92
C LEU A 189 -35.14 -25.67 -3.26
N GLU A 190 -36.07 -26.46 -3.81
CA GLU A 190 -36.78 -26.12 -5.03
C GLU A 190 -38.25 -25.81 -4.70
N LEU A 191 -38.66 -24.57 -4.97
CA LEU A 191 -40.06 -24.17 -4.87
C LEU A 191 -40.66 -24.11 -6.28
N SER A 192 -41.72 -24.86 -6.52
CA SER A 192 -42.40 -24.92 -7.80
C SER A 192 -43.78 -24.24 -7.75
N ASN A 193 -44.25 -23.80 -8.92
CA ASN A 193 -45.60 -23.26 -9.11
C ASN A 193 -45.85 -22.00 -8.27
N ILE A 194 -44.87 -21.11 -8.18
CA ILE A 194 -45.00 -19.83 -7.47
C ILE A 194 -45.85 -18.87 -8.32
N GLN A 195 -46.90 -18.30 -7.72
CA GLN A 195 -47.90 -17.50 -8.42
C GLN A 195 -47.81 -16.00 -8.12
N GLU A 196 -47.19 -15.62 -7.00
CA GLU A 196 -47.07 -14.24 -6.50
C GLU A 196 -45.71 -14.04 -5.84
N ASN A 197 -45.27 -12.78 -5.73
CA ASN A 197 -44.02 -12.43 -5.06
C ASN A 197 -43.97 -13.02 -3.65
N THR A 198 -42.93 -13.79 -3.38
CA THR A 198 -42.81 -14.57 -2.15
C THR A 198 -41.47 -14.28 -1.51
N THR A 199 -41.46 -13.97 -0.21
CA THR A 199 -40.22 -13.88 0.56
C THR A 199 -40.00 -15.19 1.29
N LEU A 200 -38.84 -15.81 1.05
CA LEU A 200 -38.43 -17.01 1.75
C LEU A 200 -37.50 -16.61 2.90
N SER A 201 -37.80 -17.11 4.10
CA SER A 201 -36.98 -16.98 5.29
C SER A 201 -36.37 -18.33 5.63
N LEU A 202 -35.05 -18.39 5.79
CA LEU A 202 -34.29 -19.57 6.21
C LEU A 202 -33.63 -19.32 7.55
N SER A 203 -33.91 -20.17 8.53
CA SER A 203 -33.31 -20.12 9.86
C SER A 203 -32.48 -21.37 10.08
N SER A 204 -31.21 -21.19 10.44
CA SER A 204 -30.36 -22.29 10.89
C SER A 204 -30.00 -22.10 12.34
N THR A 205 -30.00 -23.21 13.09
CA THR A 205 -29.57 -23.27 14.48
C THR A 205 -28.53 -24.37 14.59
N CYS A 206 -27.33 -24.01 15.05
CA CYS A 206 -26.21 -24.93 15.25
C CYS A 206 -25.63 -24.74 16.66
N GLY A 207 -25.01 -25.77 17.21
CA GLY A 207 -24.36 -25.68 18.51
C GLY A 207 -24.15 -27.05 19.15
N VAL A 208 -22.95 -27.28 19.65
CA VAL A 208 -22.59 -28.40 20.54
C VAL A 208 -22.69 -27.95 21.98
N TRP A 209 -22.18 -26.75 22.28
CA TRP A 209 -22.08 -26.21 23.64
C TRP A 209 -22.89 -24.93 23.81
N THR A 210 -22.90 -24.08 22.79
CA THR A 210 -23.72 -22.86 22.75
C THR A 210 -24.52 -22.84 21.45
N GLU A 211 -25.85 -22.79 21.58
CA GLU A 211 -26.70 -22.66 20.41
C GLU A 211 -26.59 -21.24 19.82
N SER A 212 -26.22 -21.17 18.54
CA SER A 212 -26.26 -19.96 17.74
C SER A 212 -27.26 -20.13 16.61
N SER A 213 -27.93 -19.05 16.22
CA SER A 213 -28.93 -19.08 15.15
C SER A 213 -28.77 -17.91 14.19
N PHE A 214 -29.01 -18.16 12.92
CA PHE A 214 -28.94 -17.15 11.86
C PHE A 214 -30.17 -17.21 10.96
N LEU A 215 -30.67 -16.03 10.58
CA LEU A 215 -31.81 -15.87 9.67
C LEU A 215 -31.34 -15.22 8.37
N ALA A 216 -31.53 -15.92 7.26
CA ALA A 216 -31.33 -15.39 5.91
C ALA A 216 -32.68 -15.25 5.21
N THR A 217 -32.83 -14.22 4.37
CA THR A 217 -34.05 -13.99 3.58
C THR A 217 -33.69 -13.83 2.11
N THR A 218 -34.53 -14.37 1.22
CA THR A 218 -34.45 -14.16 -0.22
C THR A 218 -35.82 -13.81 -0.77
N THR A 219 -35.87 -12.90 -1.74
CA THR A 219 -37.11 -12.45 -2.37
C THR A 219 -37.23 -13.04 -3.77
N ILE A 220 -38.36 -13.69 -4.02
CA ILE A 220 -38.71 -14.25 -5.32
C ILE A 220 -39.74 -13.32 -5.95
N THR A 221 -39.36 -12.69 -7.05
CA THR A 221 -40.23 -11.82 -7.84
C THR A 221 -40.83 -12.65 -8.98
N VAL A 222 -42.15 -12.65 -9.06
CA VAL A 222 -42.89 -13.31 -10.12
C VAL A 222 -43.17 -12.30 -11.22
N ILE A 223 -42.65 -12.58 -12.41
CA ILE A 223 -43.00 -11.85 -13.63
C ILE A 223 -44.11 -12.62 -14.35
N GLU A 224 -45.18 -11.92 -14.70
CA GLU A 224 -46.20 -12.47 -15.60
C GLU A 224 -45.67 -12.29 -17.02
N GLU A 225 -45.42 -13.40 -17.73
CA GLU A 225 -45.22 -13.31 -19.18
C GLU A 225 -46.58 -12.96 -19.79
N VAL A 226 -46.72 -11.69 -20.14
CA VAL A 226 -47.83 -11.21 -20.96
C VAL A 226 -47.54 -11.67 -22.39
N THR A 227 -48.46 -12.39 -23.02
CA THR A 227 -48.32 -12.75 -24.43
C THR A 227 -48.55 -11.50 -25.26
N GLU A 228 -47.47 -10.91 -25.76
CA GLU A 228 -47.53 -9.73 -26.61
C GLU A 228 -47.76 -10.13 -28.08
N GLY A 229 -48.64 -9.39 -28.77
CA GLY A 229 -49.01 -9.63 -30.16
C GLY A 229 -50.10 -8.67 -30.59
N CYS A 230 -50.43 -8.59 -31.88
CA CYS A 230 -51.41 -7.60 -32.34
C CYS A 230 -52.81 -7.82 -31.75
N THR A 231 -53.27 -6.90 -30.88
CA THR A 231 -54.59 -6.99 -30.20
C THR A 231 -55.73 -6.30 -30.97
N ASP A 232 -55.44 -5.65 -32.10
CA ASP A 232 -56.46 -4.98 -32.91
C ASP A 232 -57.10 -5.94 -33.95
N PRO A 233 -58.41 -6.24 -33.84
CA PRO A 233 -59.12 -7.13 -34.78
C PRO A 233 -59.18 -6.64 -36.23
N SER A 234 -58.78 -5.40 -36.50
CA SER A 234 -58.78 -4.78 -37.83
C SER A 234 -57.43 -4.83 -38.56
N ALA A 235 -56.35 -5.26 -37.89
CA ALA A 235 -55.05 -5.53 -38.49
C ALA A 235 -55.01 -6.90 -39.21
N SER A 236 -54.11 -7.06 -40.18
CA SER A 236 -53.99 -8.33 -40.94
C SER A 236 -53.31 -9.48 -40.20
N ASN A 237 -52.62 -9.21 -39.10
CA ASN A 237 -51.92 -10.19 -38.26
C ASN A 237 -52.44 -10.21 -36.81
N TYR A 238 -53.71 -9.85 -36.60
CA TYR A 238 -54.38 -9.94 -35.30
C TYR A 238 -54.20 -11.33 -34.65
N ASP A 239 -53.74 -11.34 -33.39
CA ASP A 239 -53.59 -12.54 -32.57
C ASP A 239 -54.63 -12.55 -31.44
N GLU A 240 -55.49 -13.57 -31.42
CA GLU A 240 -56.53 -13.72 -30.39
C GLU A 240 -56.00 -14.18 -29.03
N GLY A 241 -54.73 -14.61 -28.96
CA GLY A 241 -54.03 -15.00 -27.73
C GLY A 241 -53.17 -13.89 -27.12
N ALA A 242 -53.08 -12.72 -27.76
CA ALA A 242 -52.31 -11.60 -27.24
C ALA A 242 -53.10 -10.83 -26.16
N GLU A 243 -52.45 -10.57 -25.03
CA GLU A 243 -53.02 -9.81 -23.91
C GLU A 243 -52.58 -8.34 -23.93
N GLU A 244 -51.41 -8.04 -24.51
CA GLU A 244 -50.91 -6.68 -24.78
C GLU A 244 -50.45 -6.53 -26.23
N ASP A 245 -50.62 -5.34 -26.79
CA ASP A 245 -50.23 -5.03 -28.16
C ASP A 245 -48.73 -4.77 -28.26
N ASP A 246 -48.01 -5.64 -28.96
CA ASP A 246 -46.56 -5.48 -29.21
C ASP A 246 -46.25 -4.45 -30.32
N GLY A 247 -47.28 -3.81 -30.87
CA GLY A 247 -47.15 -2.85 -31.97
C GLY A 247 -46.87 -3.52 -33.33
N SER A 248 -46.95 -4.85 -33.42
CA SER A 248 -46.74 -5.59 -34.66
C SER A 248 -47.93 -5.51 -35.63
N CYS A 249 -49.05 -4.86 -35.25
CA CYS A 249 -50.26 -4.77 -36.06
C CYS A 249 -50.01 -4.20 -37.48
N GLU A 250 -50.07 -5.07 -38.47
CA GLU A 250 -49.95 -4.73 -39.89
C GLU A 250 -51.29 -4.23 -40.42
N TYR A 251 -51.35 -2.97 -40.84
CA TYR A 251 -52.48 -2.41 -41.57
C TYR A 251 -52.08 -2.16 -43.02
N ARG A 252 -52.94 -2.52 -43.97
CA ARG A 252 -52.59 -2.42 -45.40
C ARG A 252 -52.62 -0.98 -45.90
N ASP A 253 -51.41 -0.56 -46.31
CA ASP A 253 -51.02 0.44 -47.32
C ASP A 253 -51.12 1.95 -47.00
N GLU A 254 -49.96 2.59 -46.80
CA GLU A 254 -49.43 3.82 -47.46
C GLU A 254 -47.89 3.84 -47.26
N PRO A 255 -47.07 4.41 -48.17
CA PRO A 255 -45.61 4.28 -48.11
C PRO A 255 -45.04 5.14 -46.97
N VAL A 256 -44.27 4.51 -46.11
CA VAL A 256 -43.58 5.14 -44.98
C VAL A 256 -42.33 5.87 -45.52
N PRO A 257 -42.07 7.13 -45.12
CA PRO A 257 -40.80 7.78 -45.43
C PRO A 257 -39.65 6.95 -44.85
N VAL A 258 -38.53 6.87 -45.57
CA VAL A 258 -37.35 6.14 -45.10
C VAL A 258 -36.74 6.98 -43.97
N SER A 259 -36.81 6.47 -42.75
CA SER A 259 -36.20 7.11 -41.58
C SER A 259 -34.76 6.63 -41.41
N GLY A 260 -33.84 7.55 -41.12
CA GLY A 260 -32.41 7.30 -40.97
C GLY A 260 -31.65 8.60 -40.78
N CYS A 261 -30.33 8.54 -40.56
CA CYS A 261 -29.56 9.76 -40.31
C CYS A 261 -29.52 10.70 -41.53
N THR A 262 -30.11 11.89 -41.39
CA THR A 262 -30.17 12.89 -42.48
C THR A 262 -29.00 13.89 -42.47
N ASP A 263 -28.10 13.81 -41.48
CA ASP A 263 -26.97 14.72 -41.33
C ASP A 263 -25.72 14.22 -42.09
N PRO A 264 -25.26 14.92 -43.14
CA PRO A 264 -24.10 14.52 -43.94
C PRO A 264 -22.75 14.59 -43.19
N SER A 265 -22.73 15.07 -41.95
CA SER A 265 -21.55 15.08 -41.08
C SER A 265 -21.47 13.88 -40.11
N ALA A 266 -22.51 13.06 -40.04
CA ALA A 266 -22.52 11.81 -39.26
C ALA A 266 -21.83 10.65 -40.00
N SER A 267 -21.21 9.73 -39.27
CA SER A 267 -20.51 8.57 -39.83
C SER A 267 -21.47 7.54 -40.44
N ASN A 268 -22.73 7.54 -40.00
CA ASN A 268 -23.80 6.70 -40.51
C ASN A 268 -24.86 7.47 -41.33
N TYR A 269 -24.47 8.60 -41.95
CA TYR A 269 -25.33 9.35 -42.87
C TYR A 269 -25.95 8.47 -43.96
N ASP A 270 -27.28 8.56 -44.13
CA ASP A 270 -28.04 7.89 -45.18
C ASP A 270 -28.62 8.91 -46.18
N GLU A 271 -28.14 8.86 -47.42
CA GLU A 271 -28.62 9.73 -48.51
C GLU A 271 -30.07 9.46 -48.93
N GLY A 272 -30.62 8.30 -48.54
CA GLY A 272 -32.00 7.88 -48.80
C GLY A 272 -32.98 8.24 -47.69
N ALA A 273 -32.51 8.76 -46.55
CA ALA A 273 -33.36 9.13 -45.43
C ALA A 273 -34.11 10.45 -45.73
N GLU A 274 -35.43 10.42 -45.59
CA GLU A 274 -36.32 11.59 -45.72
C GLU A 274 -36.70 12.17 -44.35
N GLU A 275 -36.51 11.41 -43.28
CA GLU A 275 -36.82 11.79 -41.90
C GLU A 275 -35.73 11.30 -40.94
N ASP A 276 -35.23 12.19 -40.07
CA ASP A 276 -34.21 11.83 -39.07
C ASP A 276 -34.85 11.02 -37.94
N ASP A 277 -34.34 9.81 -37.72
CA ASP A 277 -34.77 8.92 -36.63
C ASP A 277 -33.93 9.07 -35.36
N GLY A 278 -32.99 10.02 -35.32
CA GLY A 278 -32.09 10.24 -34.20
C GLY A 278 -31.00 9.18 -34.07
N SER A 279 -30.81 8.35 -35.10
CA SER A 279 -29.75 7.34 -35.16
C SER A 279 -28.39 7.91 -35.53
N CYS A 280 -28.27 9.20 -35.90
CA CYS A 280 -27.01 9.81 -36.31
C CYS A 280 -25.88 9.56 -35.29
N GLU A 281 -24.92 8.76 -35.70
CA GLU A 281 -23.68 8.49 -35.00
C GLU A 281 -22.66 9.51 -35.48
N TYR A 282 -22.27 10.40 -34.58
CA TYR A 282 -21.09 11.20 -34.76
C TYR A 282 -19.98 10.40 -34.08
N GLU A 283 -18.92 10.04 -34.83
CA GLU A 283 -17.68 9.65 -34.16
C GLU A 283 -17.40 10.76 -33.14
N ASN A 284 -17.30 10.36 -31.87
CA ASN A 284 -17.35 11.27 -30.72
C ASN A 284 -16.68 12.60 -31.05
N GLU A 285 -17.36 13.71 -30.68
CA GLU A 285 -16.73 15.01 -30.51
C GLU A 285 -15.29 14.79 -30.04
N PRO A 286 -14.27 15.42 -30.66
CA PRO A 286 -12.92 15.25 -30.17
C PRO A 286 -12.99 15.56 -28.68
N VAL A 287 -12.76 14.53 -27.84
CA VAL A 287 -12.31 14.78 -26.48
C VAL A 287 -11.17 15.75 -26.69
N ASP A 288 -11.21 16.89 -26.00
CA ASP A 288 -10.08 17.81 -26.01
C ASP A 288 -8.87 17.03 -25.46
N ASP A 289 -8.20 16.36 -26.39
CA ASP A 289 -6.91 15.70 -26.28
C ASP A 289 -5.79 16.74 -26.27
N GLY A 290 -6.18 18.02 -26.22
CA GLY A 290 -5.32 19.13 -25.92
C GLY A 290 -4.40 18.83 -24.76
N THR A 291 -3.15 19.18 -24.97
CA THR A 291 -2.04 19.06 -24.05
C THR A 291 -2.41 19.61 -22.67
N GLY A 292 -2.22 18.80 -21.63
CA GLY A 292 -2.63 19.11 -20.26
C GLY A 292 -4.02 18.58 -19.85
N SER A 293 -4.75 17.92 -20.76
CA SER A 293 -5.98 17.18 -20.42
C SER A 293 -5.68 15.92 -19.59
N LEU A 294 -6.70 15.34 -18.95
CA LEU A 294 -6.57 14.09 -18.18
C LEU A 294 -5.98 12.96 -19.02
N LEU A 295 -6.51 12.74 -20.23
CA LEU A 295 -6.04 11.68 -21.13
C LEU A 295 -4.59 11.92 -21.59
N TRP A 296 -4.18 13.17 -21.75
CA TRP A 296 -2.79 13.48 -22.09
C TRP A 296 -1.86 13.15 -20.92
N TRP A 297 -2.21 13.52 -19.69
CA TRP A 297 -1.42 13.16 -18.50
C TRP A 297 -1.36 11.65 -18.26
N GLU A 298 -2.46 10.92 -18.45
CA GLU A 298 -2.50 9.44 -18.40
C GLU A 298 -1.59 8.80 -19.47
N GLY A 299 -1.38 9.48 -20.60
CA GLY A 299 -0.50 9.01 -21.68
C GLY A 299 0.98 9.38 -21.50
N VAL A 300 1.28 10.45 -20.76
CA VAL A 300 2.65 10.95 -20.55
C VAL A 300 3.28 10.37 -19.29
N LEU A 301 2.53 10.27 -18.19
CA LEU A 301 3.03 9.73 -16.93
C LEU A 301 3.08 8.21 -16.99
N LEU A 302 4.22 7.67 -16.58
CA LEU A 302 4.45 6.25 -16.48
C LEU A 302 4.11 5.79 -15.05
N CYS A 303 3.76 4.52 -14.90
CA CYS A 303 3.43 3.88 -13.62
C CYS A 303 2.10 4.30 -12.95
N ASP A 304 1.23 5.00 -13.67
CA ASP A 304 -0.14 5.36 -13.21
C ASP A 304 -1.13 4.18 -13.32
N SER A 305 -0.77 3.09 -14.02
CA SER A 305 -1.59 1.87 -14.06
C SER A 305 -0.78 0.60 -13.83
N THR A 306 -1.35 -0.31 -13.04
CA THR A 306 -0.73 -1.60 -12.69
C THR A 306 -0.61 -2.57 -13.88
N GLU A 307 -1.20 -2.24 -15.04
CA GLU A 307 -1.08 -3.06 -16.27
C GLU A 307 0.21 -2.74 -17.06
N GLN A 308 0.95 -1.67 -16.71
CA GLN A 308 2.10 -1.17 -17.46
C GLN A 308 3.47 -1.42 -16.79
N VAL A 309 3.51 -2.07 -15.62
CA VAL A 309 4.74 -2.10 -14.80
C VAL A 309 5.20 -3.53 -14.54
N GLU A 310 6.33 -3.90 -15.14
CA GLU A 310 7.07 -5.11 -14.80
C GLU A 310 7.87 -4.91 -13.50
N PRO A 311 8.10 -5.98 -12.71
CA PRO A 311 8.94 -5.90 -11.53
C PRO A 311 10.37 -5.46 -11.88
N VAL A 312 10.87 -4.51 -11.11
CA VAL A 312 12.17 -3.88 -11.24
C VAL A 312 13.18 -4.57 -10.34
N ASP A 313 14.34 -4.87 -10.90
CA ASP A 313 15.46 -5.49 -10.20
C ASP A 313 16.56 -4.47 -9.90
N ASP A 314 17.10 -4.51 -8.68
CA ASP A 314 18.32 -3.80 -8.32
C ASP A 314 19.52 -4.73 -8.48
N TYR A 315 20.30 -4.52 -9.53
CA TYR A 315 21.43 -5.38 -9.86
C TYR A 315 22.58 -5.35 -8.85
N ASN A 316 22.54 -4.50 -7.83
CA ASN A 316 23.49 -4.55 -6.72
C ASN A 316 23.12 -5.58 -5.63
N THR A 317 21.89 -6.11 -5.62
CA THR A 317 21.47 -7.17 -4.72
C THR A 317 21.67 -8.55 -5.37
N THR A 318 21.62 -9.62 -4.57
CA THR A 318 21.81 -11.00 -5.06
C THR A 318 20.49 -11.75 -5.32
N GLU A 319 19.38 -11.20 -4.86
CA GLU A 319 18.03 -11.74 -5.00
C GLU A 319 17.19 -10.75 -5.79
N SER A 320 16.16 -11.21 -6.50
CA SER A 320 15.32 -10.28 -7.25
C SER A 320 14.42 -9.50 -6.30
N ASP A 321 14.58 -8.19 -6.25
CA ASP A 321 13.86 -7.33 -5.30
C ASP A 321 12.38 -7.16 -5.66
N ASN A 322 12.04 -7.31 -6.95
CA ASN A 322 10.69 -7.17 -7.50
C ASN A 322 10.01 -5.86 -7.08
N HIS A 323 10.75 -4.76 -7.08
CA HIS A 323 10.19 -3.45 -6.82
C HIS A 323 9.15 -3.10 -7.89
N LEU A 324 8.08 -2.41 -7.52
CA LEU A 324 7.06 -1.97 -8.47
C LEU A 324 7.06 -0.45 -8.52
N CYS A 325 7.23 0.10 -9.71
CA CYS A 325 7.01 1.53 -9.94
C CYS A 325 5.52 1.85 -9.73
N GLN A 326 5.22 2.85 -8.91
CA GLN A 326 3.86 3.29 -8.63
C GLN A 326 3.79 4.82 -8.60
N LEU A 327 2.80 5.34 -9.31
CA LEU A 327 2.48 6.75 -9.36
C LEU A 327 0.96 6.94 -9.40
N SER A 328 0.47 8.06 -8.91
CA SER A 328 -0.90 8.53 -9.11
C SER A 328 -0.92 10.05 -9.19
N PHE A 329 -1.91 10.65 -9.84
CA PHE A 329 -2.00 12.11 -9.92
C PHE A 329 -3.42 12.65 -9.80
N GLU A 330 -3.53 13.92 -9.40
CA GLU A 330 -4.77 14.67 -9.32
C GLU A 330 -4.61 16.03 -10.03
N ILE A 331 -5.50 16.32 -10.99
CA ILE A 331 -5.53 17.59 -11.71
C ILE A 331 -6.48 18.55 -10.98
N GLY A 332 -5.92 19.62 -10.42
CA GLY A 332 -6.66 20.72 -9.82
C GLY A 332 -7.05 21.81 -10.83
N GLU A 333 -7.49 22.98 -10.33
CA GLU A 333 -7.85 24.12 -11.20
C GLU A 333 -6.64 24.84 -11.81
N THR A 334 -5.50 24.86 -11.09
CA THR A 334 -4.29 25.61 -11.49
C THR A 334 -3.01 24.79 -11.45
N GLU A 335 -3.03 23.67 -10.74
CA GLU A 335 -1.87 22.81 -10.49
C GLU A 335 -2.26 21.35 -10.64
N ILE A 336 -1.26 20.52 -10.94
CA ILE A 336 -1.34 19.07 -10.87
C ILE A 336 -0.49 18.59 -9.69
N VAL A 337 -1.00 17.59 -8.97
CA VAL A 337 -0.33 16.92 -7.86
C VAL A 337 -0.01 15.50 -8.30
N ILE A 338 1.23 15.06 -8.12
CA ILE A 338 1.69 13.71 -8.48
C ILE A 338 2.29 13.06 -7.23
N ASP A 339 1.73 11.94 -6.80
CA ASP A 339 2.26 11.10 -5.74
C ASP A 339 3.02 9.91 -6.36
N SER A 340 4.25 9.63 -5.90
CA SER A 340 5.08 8.54 -6.41
C SER A 340 5.85 7.84 -5.30
N ASN A 341 6.08 6.54 -5.47
CA ASN A 341 6.94 5.76 -4.58
C ASN A 341 8.43 5.88 -4.93
N GLY A 342 8.82 6.67 -5.94
CA GLY A 342 10.22 6.93 -6.28
C GLY A 342 11.00 5.73 -6.81
N ILE A 343 10.31 4.64 -7.20
CA ILE A 343 10.90 3.49 -7.89
C ILE A 343 10.82 3.74 -9.40
N PRO A 344 11.90 3.61 -10.18
CA PRO A 344 11.84 3.77 -11.64
C PRO A 344 11.07 2.62 -12.30
N ASN A 345 10.63 2.80 -13.55
CA ASN A 345 10.00 1.76 -14.36
C ASN A 345 11.00 0.83 -15.09
N HIS A 346 12.25 0.78 -14.62
CA HIS A 346 13.34 0.04 -15.25
C HIS A 346 14.29 -0.53 -14.20
N ASP A 347 15.01 -1.61 -14.55
CA ASP A 347 16.06 -2.16 -13.68
C ASP A 347 17.14 -1.11 -13.45
N LEU A 348 17.69 -1.12 -12.25
CA LEU A 348 18.59 -0.10 -11.77
C LEU A 348 19.84 -0.71 -11.14
N GLU A 349 20.81 0.15 -10.90
CA GLU A 349 21.91 -0.18 -10.02
C GLU A 349 21.99 0.94 -8.96
N SER A 350 21.80 0.60 -7.69
CA SER A 350 21.80 1.52 -6.54
C SER A 350 23.16 2.09 -6.15
N GLY A 351 24.24 1.37 -6.43
CA GLY A 351 25.60 1.77 -6.13
C GLY A 351 26.17 1.26 -4.82
N PRO A 352 27.36 1.75 -4.43
CA PRO A 352 28.14 1.19 -3.31
C PRO A 352 27.44 1.30 -1.95
N GLY A 353 26.49 2.23 -1.81
CA GLY A 353 25.73 2.45 -0.58
C GLY A 353 24.69 1.37 -0.33
N CYS A 354 24.03 0.88 -1.38
CA CYS A 354 22.84 0.02 -1.36
C CYS A 354 21.71 0.55 -0.44
N CYS A 355 20.43 0.26 -0.67
CA CYS A 355 19.78 -0.20 -1.89
C CYS A 355 18.57 0.71 -2.08
N THR A 356 18.02 0.71 -3.28
CA THR A 356 16.80 1.48 -3.56
C THR A 356 15.66 0.95 -2.70
N SER A 357 14.81 1.86 -2.22
CA SER A 357 13.62 1.51 -1.44
C SER A 357 12.51 2.48 -1.74
N GLU A 358 11.26 2.05 -1.53
CA GLU A 358 10.09 2.89 -1.76
C GLU A 358 10.15 4.16 -0.89
N GLN A 359 9.84 5.28 -1.53
CA GLN A 359 9.73 6.61 -0.94
C GLN A 359 8.26 7.04 -0.90
N ASN A 360 7.99 8.22 -0.34
CA ASN A 360 6.68 8.85 -0.36
C ASN A 360 6.84 10.28 -0.89
N LEU A 361 6.90 10.41 -2.22
CA LEU A 361 7.19 11.66 -2.91
C LEU A 361 5.89 12.30 -3.40
N GLU A 362 5.77 13.62 -3.22
CA GLU A 362 4.66 14.43 -3.75
C GLU A 362 5.26 15.57 -4.59
N TRP A 363 4.83 15.69 -5.85
CA TRP A 363 5.21 16.74 -6.77
C TRP A 363 4.02 17.65 -7.06
N ARG A 364 4.23 18.96 -7.05
CA ARG A 364 3.21 19.96 -7.40
C ARG A 364 3.77 20.94 -8.42
N ILE A 365 3.13 21.02 -9.58
CA ILE A 365 3.53 21.94 -10.65
C ILE A 365 2.32 22.67 -11.23
N PRO A 366 2.48 23.89 -11.76
CA PRO A 366 1.39 24.61 -12.41
C PRO A 366 1.00 23.93 -13.72
N LEU A 367 -0.31 23.84 -13.99
CA LEU A 367 -0.84 23.32 -15.27
C LEU A 367 -0.50 24.22 -16.45
N VAL A 368 -0.37 25.53 -16.20
CA VAL A 368 -0.01 26.53 -17.20
C VAL A 368 1.21 27.30 -16.67
N PRO A 369 2.42 26.94 -17.11
CA PRO A 369 3.64 27.60 -16.69
C PRO A 369 3.64 29.09 -17.02
N THR A 370 4.13 29.92 -16.09
CA THR A 370 4.21 31.38 -16.26
C THR A 370 5.66 31.81 -16.18
N ASN A 371 6.15 32.53 -17.20
CA ASN A 371 7.52 33.06 -17.22
C ASN A 371 7.81 33.98 -16.03
N GLN A 372 8.96 33.77 -15.39
CA GLN A 372 9.45 34.63 -14.33
C GLN A 372 9.77 36.04 -14.85
N THR A 373 9.29 37.06 -14.13
CA THR A 373 9.57 38.46 -14.50
C THR A 373 11.05 38.79 -14.29
N GLY A 374 11.73 39.23 -15.34
CA GLY A 374 13.13 39.69 -15.27
C GLY A 374 14.17 38.59 -15.50
N CYS A 375 13.74 37.34 -15.72
CA CYS A 375 14.58 36.26 -16.21
C CYS A 375 14.58 36.28 -17.75
N ASP A 376 15.77 36.40 -18.36
CA ASP A 376 15.97 36.28 -19.81
C ASP A 376 17.12 35.29 -20.09
N PRO A 377 16.82 33.99 -20.12
CA PRO A 377 17.84 32.96 -20.22
C PRO A 377 18.53 32.91 -21.59
N SER A 378 17.96 33.57 -22.61
CA SER A 378 18.63 33.73 -23.91
C SER A 378 19.89 34.59 -23.83
N VAL A 379 20.06 35.36 -22.75
CA VAL A 379 21.21 36.23 -22.51
C VAL A 379 22.09 35.69 -21.38
N SER A 380 21.48 35.33 -20.24
CA SER A 380 22.18 34.87 -19.04
C SER A 380 21.19 34.38 -17.97
N THR A 381 21.70 33.73 -16.93
CA THR A 381 20.91 33.34 -15.75
C THR A 381 20.57 34.53 -14.81
N ASP A 382 21.05 35.74 -15.11
CA ASP A 382 20.76 36.93 -14.30
C ASP A 382 19.25 37.19 -14.18
N GLY A 383 18.75 37.19 -12.94
CA GLY A 383 17.32 37.42 -12.65
C GLY A 383 16.44 36.17 -12.76
N CYS A 384 17.00 35.02 -13.13
CA CYS A 384 16.35 33.71 -13.08
C CYS A 384 16.49 33.08 -11.70
N THR A 385 15.57 32.16 -11.36
CA THR A 385 15.70 31.35 -10.14
C THR A 385 16.59 30.15 -10.46
N MET A 386 17.70 29.99 -9.75
CA MET A 386 18.64 28.89 -9.97
C MET A 386 18.06 27.56 -9.46
N ALA A 387 18.30 26.48 -10.20
CA ALA A 387 17.97 25.14 -9.76
C ALA A 387 18.95 24.69 -8.65
N PRO A 388 18.51 23.87 -7.69
CA PRO A 388 19.41 23.30 -6.68
C PRO A 388 20.58 22.51 -7.30
N GLU A 389 21.76 22.62 -6.70
CA GLU A 389 22.96 21.90 -7.16
C GLU A 389 22.93 20.40 -6.77
N ARG A 390 22.30 20.06 -5.63
CA ARG A 390 22.36 18.73 -4.97
C ARG A 390 20.99 18.20 -4.51
N ASP A 391 19.92 18.65 -5.16
CA ASP A 391 18.54 18.29 -4.81
C ASP A 391 17.70 18.16 -6.08
N ALA A 392 16.43 17.76 -5.94
CA ALA A 392 15.49 17.63 -7.03
C ALA A 392 15.30 18.96 -7.78
N VAL A 393 15.69 18.99 -9.04
CA VAL A 393 15.44 20.12 -9.97
C VAL A 393 14.16 19.92 -10.76
N ALA A 394 13.71 18.67 -10.89
CA ALA A 394 12.57 18.22 -11.66
C ALA A 394 12.16 16.80 -11.21
N PHE A 395 11.08 16.27 -11.76
CA PHE A 395 10.71 14.87 -11.65
C PHE A 395 10.55 14.24 -13.04
N ALA A 396 10.93 12.98 -13.17
CA ALA A 396 10.79 12.21 -14.39
C ALA A 396 9.35 11.72 -14.58
N VAL A 397 9.00 11.30 -15.80
CA VAL A 397 7.64 10.81 -16.13
C VAL A 397 7.22 9.56 -15.32
N ASN A 398 8.16 8.82 -14.75
CA ASN A 398 7.91 7.69 -13.84
C ASN A 398 7.87 8.09 -12.35
N GLY A 399 7.91 9.39 -12.04
CA GLY A 399 7.83 9.95 -10.68
C GLY A 399 9.15 10.00 -9.91
N VAL A 400 10.25 9.50 -10.48
CA VAL A 400 11.58 9.54 -9.87
C VAL A 400 12.17 10.96 -9.91
N PRO A 401 12.84 11.43 -8.83
CA PRO A 401 13.53 12.71 -8.84
C PRO A 401 14.63 12.82 -9.90
N ILE A 402 14.73 13.99 -10.53
CA ILE A 402 15.88 14.40 -11.34
C ILE A 402 16.67 15.39 -10.49
N PHE A 403 17.94 15.06 -10.20
CA PHE A 403 18.79 15.87 -9.35
C PHE A 403 19.66 16.83 -10.15
N GLY A 404 20.14 17.86 -9.45
CA GLY A 404 21.19 18.73 -9.97
C GLY A 404 22.48 17.97 -10.27
N PRO A 405 23.42 18.60 -10.99
CA PRO A 405 24.61 17.96 -11.52
C PRO A 405 25.66 17.58 -10.46
N GLU A 406 25.49 17.98 -9.19
CA GLU A 406 26.46 17.70 -8.13
C GLU A 406 25.98 16.61 -7.15
N ASP A 407 26.93 15.78 -6.71
CA ASP A 407 26.73 14.81 -5.63
C ASP A 407 27.83 14.95 -4.56
N GLY A 408 27.66 14.37 -3.36
CA GLY A 408 28.57 14.58 -2.23
C GLY A 408 30.00 14.13 -2.53
N PRO A 409 31.06 14.91 -2.19
CA PRO A 409 31.19 16.21 -1.50
C PRO A 409 31.43 17.42 -2.44
N GLY A 410 30.63 17.51 -3.51
CA GLY A 410 30.69 18.55 -4.55
C GLY A 410 31.43 18.06 -5.80
N GLY A 411 31.29 18.79 -6.90
CA GLY A 411 31.81 18.36 -8.20
C GLY A 411 30.71 17.81 -9.10
N ASP A 412 30.94 17.88 -10.41
CA ASP A 412 30.00 17.36 -11.41
C ASP A 412 30.05 15.83 -11.40
N ALA A 413 28.94 15.21 -10.98
CA ALA A 413 28.84 13.77 -10.78
C ALA A 413 28.98 12.97 -12.07
N VAL A 414 28.45 13.51 -13.16
CA VAL A 414 28.44 12.86 -14.48
C VAL A 414 29.81 13.02 -15.12
N ALA A 415 30.42 14.21 -15.06
CA ALA A 415 31.80 14.42 -15.51
C ALA A 415 32.79 13.51 -14.78
N GLY A 416 32.63 13.34 -13.47
CA GLY A 416 33.44 12.43 -12.67
C GLY A 416 33.24 10.96 -13.08
N HIS A 417 31.99 10.56 -13.32
CA HIS A 417 31.66 9.20 -13.78
C HIS A 417 32.23 8.88 -15.17
N GLU A 418 32.14 9.82 -16.10
CA GLU A 418 32.67 9.70 -17.47
C GLU A 418 34.20 9.84 -17.54
N GLY A 419 34.86 10.15 -16.42
CA GLY A 419 36.32 10.17 -16.31
C GLY A 419 36.98 11.45 -16.80
N GLU A 420 36.24 12.56 -16.89
CA GLU A 420 36.79 13.89 -17.18
C GLU A 420 37.74 14.38 -16.06
N TYR A 421 37.52 13.90 -14.83
CA TYR A 421 38.43 14.08 -13.72
C TYR A 421 38.40 12.89 -12.76
N GLU A 422 39.43 12.78 -11.91
CA GLU A 422 39.47 11.80 -10.82
C GLU A 422 38.96 12.46 -9.54
N GLU A 423 37.83 11.97 -9.01
CA GLU A 423 37.30 12.41 -7.73
C GLU A 423 38.05 11.72 -6.57
N ASP A 424 38.73 12.50 -5.75
CA ASP A 424 39.60 12.03 -4.66
C ASP A 424 39.04 12.30 -3.25
N ARG A 425 37.92 13.01 -3.15
CA ARG A 425 37.21 13.28 -1.88
C ARG A 425 36.22 12.16 -1.55
N GLN A 426 35.45 11.70 -2.52
CA GLN A 426 34.52 10.58 -2.40
C GLN A 426 34.22 9.97 -3.77
N GLN A 427 34.32 8.64 -3.89
CA GLN A 427 33.99 8.00 -5.15
C GLN A 427 32.51 8.19 -5.49
N ILE A 428 32.25 8.92 -6.57
CA ILE A 428 30.92 9.04 -7.19
C ILE A 428 30.74 7.83 -8.10
N TRP A 429 29.57 7.21 -8.03
CA TRP A 429 29.20 6.10 -8.86
C TRP A 429 27.78 6.31 -9.34
N LEU A 430 27.59 6.23 -10.64
CA LEU A 430 26.29 6.28 -11.29
C LEU A 430 26.09 4.92 -11.97
N GLY A 431 24.87 4.40 -11.89
CA GLY A 431 24.49 3.11 -12.44
C GLY A 431 23.92 3.25 -13.86
N ILE A 432 23.06 2.29 -14.21
CA ILE A 432 22.22 2.37 -15.42
C ILE A 432 21.44 3.70 -15.39
N CYS A 433 21.32 4.35 -16.56
CA CYS A 433 20.66 5.66 -16.72
C CYS A 433 21.34 6.83 -16.00
N HIS A 434 22.62 6.70 -15.65
CA HIS A 434 23.34 7.71 -14.87
C HIS A 434 22.58 8.11 -13.59
N GLY A 435 21.87 7.16 -13.00
CA GLY A 435 21.14 7.31 -11.75
C GLY A 435 21.69 6.38 -10.68
N HIS A 436 21.36 6.66 -9.42
CA HIS A 436 21.73 5.81 -8.29
C HIS A 436 20.81 6.07 -7.10
N SER A 437 20.95 5.29 -6.01
CA SER A 437 20.25 5.58 -4.76
C SER A 437 21.10 6.39 -3.79
N GLY A 438 20.50 7.46 -3.27
CA GLY A 438 21.05 8.28 -2.20
C GLY A 438 20.83 7.66 -0.81
N PRO A 439 21.29 8.33 0.26
CA PRO A 439 20.99 7.94 1.63
C PRO A 439 19.48 7.75 1.86
N GLY A 440 19.09 6.66 2.50
CA GLY A 440 17.67 6.33 2.70
C GLY A 440 17.03 5.57 1.52
N GLY A 441 17.81 5.23 0.48
CA GLY A 441 17.37 4.38 -0.62
C GLY A 441 16.59 5.11 -1.70
N ALA A 442 16.65 6.44 -1.76
CA ALA A 442 15.96 7.21 -2.78
C ALA A 442 16.74 7.25 -4.09
N TYR A 443 16.21 6.57 -5.10
CA TYR A 443 16.76 6.58 -6.45
C TYR A 443 16.51 7.92 -7.14
N HIS A 444 17.48 8.40 -7.92
CA HIS A 444 17.37 9.65 -8.68
C HIS A 444 18.31 9.64 -9.89
N TYR A 445 17.98 10.45 -10.92
CA TYR A 445 18.77 10.62 -12.14
C TYR A 445 19.68 11.85 -12.08
N HIS A 446 20.91 11.73 -12.58
CA HIS A 446 21.84 12.85 -12.77
C HIS A 446 22.00 13.30 -14.22
N ALA A 447 21.84 12.40 -15.20
CA ALA A 447 21.91 12.78 -16.63
C ALA A 447 20.88 12.14 -17.57
N ASP A 448 20.38 10.94 -17.28
CA ASP A 448 19.68 10.15 -18.31
C ASP A 448 18.34 9.59 -17.88
N ALA A 449 17.33 10.46 -17.76
CA ALA A 449 15.94 10.04 -17.56
C ALA A 449 15.30 9.49 -18.85
N ASN A 450 15.99 9.56 -20.01
CA ASN A 450 15.46 9.06 -21.28
C ASN A 450 15.24 7.55 -21.27
N CYS A 451 15.99 6.84 -20.45
CA CYS A 451 15.90 5.40 -20.36
C CYS A 451 14.53 4.90 -19.87
N ALA A 452 13.72 5.76 -19.24
CA ALA A 452 12.33 5.46 -18.87
C ALA A 452 11.46 5.07 -20.08
N HIS A 453 11.87 5.46 -21.31
CA HIS A 453 11.18 5.13 -22.56
C HIS A 453 11.83 3.97 -23.34
N TRP A 454 12.90 3.37 -22.80
CA TRP A 454 13.55 2.23 -23.43
C TRP A 454 13.06 0.93 -22.79
N HIS A 455 12.98 -0.16 -23.56
CA HIS A 455 12.67 -1.48 -23.02
C HIS A 455 13.54 -2.54 -23.70
N PRO A 456 14.03 -3.55 -22.95
CA PRO A 456 14.82 -4.61 -23.52
C PRO A 456 13.99 -5.46 -24.48
N ASP A 457 14.55 -5.77 -25.65
CA ASP A 457 13.97 -6.75 -26.56
C ASP A 457 14.25 -8.19 -26.06
N GLU A 458 13.28 -8.75 -25.34
CA GLU A 458 13.35 -10.11 -24.79
C GLU A 458 13.47 -11.19 -25.88
N GLU A 459 12.87 -11.00 -27.05
CA GLU A 459 12.97 -11.96 -28.16
C GLU A 459 14.43 -12.10 -28.64
N ASN A 460 15.23 -11.04 -28.45
CA ASN A 460 16.65 -10.99 -28.76
C ASN A 460 17.57 -11.17 -27.54
N ASN A 461 17.05 -11.64 -26.39
CA ASN A 461 17.77 -11.83 -25.12
C ASN A 461 18.47 -10.55 -24.62
N GLN A 462 17.87 -9.38 -24.83
CA GLN A 462 18.36 -8.16 -24.22
C GLN A 462 17.93 -8.06 -22.76
N THR A 463 18.72 -7.34 -21.97
CA THR A 463 18.44 -6.96 -20.58
C THR A 463 18.72 -5.47 -20.43
N TRP A 464 18.37 -4.86 -19.31
CA TRP A 464 18.72 -3.47 -19.03
C TRP A 464 20.24 -3.19 -19.05
N ARG A 465 21.09 -4.21 -18.89
CA ARG A 465 22.54 -4.09 -19.11
C ARG A 465 22.95 -3.81 -20.56
N ASN A 466 22.03 -3.94 -21.50
CA ASN A 466 22.23 -3.60 -22.91
C ASN A 466 21.85 -2.16 -23.24
N TYR A 467 21.21 -1.45 -22.31
CA TYR A 467 20.91 -0.04 -22.46
C TYR A 467 22.20 0.76 -22.64
N SER A 468 22.13 1.77 -23.49
CA SER A 468 23.17 2.76 -23.69
C SER A 468 22.50 4.09 -23.98
N ILE A 469 23.05 5.17 -23.47
CA ILE A 469 22.58 6.54 -23.73
C ILE A 469 22.52 6.86 -25.23
N ASP A 470 23.39 6.25 -26.05
CA ASP A 470 23.35 6.41 -27.51
C ASP A 470 22.07 5.86 -28.15
N SER A 471 21.34 4.97 -27.46
CA SER A 471 20.07 4.42 -27.96
C SER A 471 18.94 5.44 -27.96
N SER A 472 18.98 6.46 -27.10
CA SER A 472 18.00 7.54 -27.02
C SER A 472 18.41 8.81 -27.79
N ARG A 473 19.61 8.82 -28.38
CA ARG A 473 20.18 9.96 -29.16
C ARG A 473 19.94 9.85 -30.67
N GLY A 474 19.05 8.96 -31.11
CA GLY A 474 18.77 8.72 -32.52
C GLY A 474 18.01 9.88 -33.18
N LEU A 475 18.53 10.44 -34.28
CA LEU A 475 17.94 11.60 -34.98
C LEU A 475 16.71 11.28 -35.84
N SER A 476 16.04 10.14 -35.64
CA SER A 476 14.90 9.73 -36.46
C SER A 476 13.62 10.50 -36.15
N GLU A 477 13.45 10.94 -34.91
CA GLU A 477 12.25 11.61 -34.42
C GLU A 477 12.58 12.53 -33.24
N HIS A 478 11.66 13.41 -32.88
CA HIS A 478 11.77 14.24 -31.68
C HIS A 478 11.65 13.34 -30.44
N SER A 479 12.48 13.56 -29.43
CA SER A 479 12.43 12.78 -28.20
C SER A 479 11.09 12.99 -27.47
N PRO A 480 10.60 11.98 -26.73
CA PRO A 480 9.45 12.15 -25.85
C PRO A 480 9.79 13.03 -24.63
N ILE A 481 8.75 13.43 -23.87
CA ILE A 481 8.90 14.08 -22.57
C ILE A 481 9.50 13.07 -21.60
N VAL A 482 10.61 13.42 -20.94
CA VAL A 482 11.28 12.58 -19.94
C VAL A 482 10.95 13.02 -18.51
N GLY A 483 10.44 14.24 -18.33
CA GLY A 483 10.03 14.77 -17.04
C GLY A 483 9.47 16.18 -17.12
N PHE A 484 9.14 16.75 -15.96
CA PHE A 484 8.66 18.12 -15.82
C PHE A 484 9.49 18.87 -14.79
N ALA A 485 9.84 20.10 -15.14
CA ALA A 485 10.48 21.03 -14.23
C ALA A 485 9.49 21.52 -13.16
N LEU A 486 10.00 21.95 -12.01
CA LEU A 486 9.17 22.47 -10.91
C LEU A 486 8.42 23.77 -11.27
N ASP A 487 8.78 24.44 -12.35
CA ASP A 487 8.05 25.58 -12.91
C ASP A 487 6.93 25.18 -13.89
N GLY A 488 6.75 23.87 -14.11
CA GLY A 488 5.72 23.24 -14.94
C GLY A 488 6.09 23.09 -16.42
N TYR A 489 7.24 23.59 -16.88
CA TYR A 489 7.64 23.38 -18.27
C TYR A 489 8.14 21.93 -18.50
N PRO A 490 7.83 21.31 -19.65
CA PRO A 490 8.26 19.95 -19.96
C PRO A 490 9.77 19.89 -20.23
N ILE A 491 10.35 18.73 -19.93
CA ILE A 491 11.73 18.37 -20.25
C ILE A 491 11.67 17.25 -21.28
N TYR A 492 12.21 17.51 -22.46
CA TYR A 492 12.32 16.53 -23.53
C TYR A 492 13.68 15.83 -23.50
N GLY A 493 13.77 14.69 -24.15
CA GLY A 493 15.02 13.97 -24.32
C GLY A 493 16.05 14.67 -25.21
N PHE A 494 17.09 13.94 -25.65
CA PHE A 494 18.24 14.53 -26.35
C PHE A 494 17.94 15.15 -27.72
N VAL A 495 16.83 14.77 -28.37
CA VAL A 495 16.53 15.17 -29.76
C VAL A 495 15.34 16.12 -29.78
N GLY A 496 15.55 17.28 -30.40
CA GLY A 496 14.54 18.32 -30.62
C GLY A 496 14.42 18.70 -32.09
N TRP A 497 13.70 19.79 -32.37
CA TRP A 497 13.67 20.40 -33.71
C TRP A 497 14.57 21.63 -33.78
N ASP A 498 15.36 21.72 -34.85
CA ASP A 498 16.12 22.92 -35.19
C ASP A 498 15.21 24.05 -35.72
N ASP A 499 15.80 25.23 -35.96
CA ASP A 499 15.09 26.40 -36.53
C ASP A 499 14.40 26.11 -37.88
N ASP A 500 14.87 25.10 -38.63
CA ASP A 500 14.33 24.68 -39.91
C ASP A 500 13.28 23.55 -39.78
N GLY A 501 13.00 23.09 -38.55
CA GLY A 501 12.06 22.02 -38.23
C GLY A 501 12.59 20.61 -38.46
N ASN A 502 13.90 20.42 -38.62
CA ASN A 502 14.53 19.10 -38.74
C ASN A 502 14.90 18.57 -37.35
N THR A 503 14.93 17.25 -37.22
CA THR A 503 15.42 16.60 -35.99
C THR A 503 16.92 16.82 -35.82
N SER A 504 17.31 17.34 -34.66
CA SER A 504 18.70 17.54 -34.26
C SER A 504 18.88 17.17 -32.79
N GLU A 505 20.07 16.67 -32.44
CA GLU A 505 20.45 16.56 -31.05
C GLU A 505 20.60 17.98 -30.48
N MET A 506 19.92 18.24 -29.37
CA MET A 506 19.99 19.52 -28.67
C MET A 506 21.27 19.58 -27.87
N LYS A 507 22.09 20.60 -28.12
CA LYS A 507 23.39 20.77 -27.47
C LYS A 507 23.37 21.87 -26.45
N SER A 508 24.04 21.63 -25.33
CA SER A 508 24.24 22.66 -24.31
C SER A 508 25.13 23.80 -24.81
N SER A 509 24.83 25.01 -24.35
CA SER A 509 25.63 26.22 -24.57
C SER A 509 26.64 26.51 -23.44
N TYR A 510 26.95 25.54 -22.59
CA TYR A 510 28.01 25.65 -21.60
C TYR A 510 29.27 24.93 -22.04
N HIS A 511 30.41 25.45 -21.62
CA HIS A 511 31.70 24.77 -21.73
C HIS A 511 32.51 24.92 -20.45
N LEU A 512 33.54 24.08 -20.32
CA LEU A 512 34.49 24.19 -19.22
C LEU A 512 35.34 25.46 -19.39
N LYS A 513 35.50 26.22 -18.31
CA LYS A 513 36.47 27.31 -18.25
C LYS A 513 37.88 26.76 -18.47
N GLU A 514 38.75 27.58 -19.06
CA GLU A 514 40.11 27.17 -19.38
C GLU A 514 40.86 26.62 -18.15
N GLY A 515 41.26 25.36 -18.21
CA GLY A 515 42.01 24.67 -17.15
C GLY A 515 41.16 24.03 -16.05
N GLN A 516 39.83 24.09 -16.15
CA GLN A 516 38.92 23.37 -15.26
C GLN A 516 38.53 22.01 -15.85
N THR A 517 37.96 21.15 -15.00
CA THR A 517 37.60 19.77 -15.35
C THR A 517 36.21 19.36 -14.88
N GLY A 518 35.45 20.23 -14.20
CA GLY A 518 34.19 19.88 -13.53
C GLY A 518 34.36 19.45 -12.07
N TYR A 519 35.61 19.41 -11.57
CA TYR A 519 35.92 19.03 -10.19
C TYR A 519 35.28 19.98 -9.15
N ASN A 520 35.15 21.27 -9.48
CA ASN A 520 34.46 22.24 -8.61
C ASN A 520 32.97 22.37 -8.95
N GLY A 521 32.42 21.46 -9.75
CA GLY A 521 31.00 21.40 -10.06
C GLY A 521 30.56 22.51 -11.01
N ILE A 522 29.37 23.09 -10.75
CA ILE A 522 28.77 24.12 -11.60
C ILE A 522 29.69 25.33 -11.82
N GLU A 523 30.56 25.65 -10.84
CA GLU A 523 31.46 26.79 -10.90
C GLU A 523 32.54 26.66 -11.99
N ASP A 524 32.81 25.45 -12.48
CA ASP A 524 33.80 25.21 -13.53
C ASP A 524 33.27 25.51 -14.93
N TYR A 525 31.96 25.65 -15.08
CA TYR A 525 31.31 25.91 -16.36
C TYR A 525 30.99 27.39 -16.55
N GLU A 526 30.96 27.83 -17.81
CA GLU A 526 30.42 29.13 -18.19
C GLU A 526 29.50 29.02 -19.40
N TYR A 527 28.44 29.82 -19.39
CA TYR A 527 27.52 29.94 -20.50
C TYR A 527 28.13 30.79 -21.62
N VAL A 528 28.03 30.29 -22.85
CA VAL A 528 28.45 30.98 -24.07
C VAL A 528 27.28 31.00 -25.04
N ALA A 529 26.65 32.17 -25.18
CA ALA A 529 25.49 32.34 -26.05
C ALA A 529 25.78 31.91 -27.51
N GLY A 530 24.95 30.99 -28.02
CA GLY A 530 25.06 30.45 -29.38
C GLY A 530 26.19 29.42 -29.57
N LEU A 531 26.74 28.88 -28.48
CA LEU A 531 27.67 27.75 -28.56
C LEU A 531 26.93 26.48 -28.99
N GLY A 532 25.87 26.13 -28.28
CA GLY A 532 24.93 25.07 -28.63
C GLY A 532 23.57 25.63 -29.02
N ASP A 533 22.54 24.80 -28.91
CA ASP A 533 21.16 25.11 -29.29
C ASP A 533 20.36 25.69 -28.12
N LEU A 534 20.71 25.30 -26.88
CA LEU A 534 19.97 25.64 -25.68
C LEU A 534 20.47 26.92 -25.00
N ASP A 535 19.59 27.57 -24.26
CA ASP A 535 19.85 28.81 -23.55
C ASP A 535 20.53 28.57 -22.18
N SER A 536 20.71 29.63 -21.38
CA SER A 536 21.43 29.52 -20.11
C SER A 536 20.69 28.73 -19.01
N CYS A 537 19.40 28.43 -19.20
CA CYS A 537 18.66 27.52 -18.32
C CYS A 537 18.60 26.08 -18.86
N ASN A 538 19.24 25.80 -20.00
CA ASN A 538 19.19 24.53 -20.73
C ASN A 538 17.83 24.24 -21.39
N GLY A 539 17.15 25.29 -21.84
CA GLY A 539 15.93 25.16 -22.63
C GLY A 539 15.93 26.08 -23.83
N HIS A 540 14.81 26.09 -24.55
CA HIS A 540 14.55 27.06 -25.60
C HIS A 540 13.04 27.20 -25.82
N PHE A 541 12.63 28.18 -26.64
CA PHE A 541 11.25 28.32 -27.08
C PHE A 541 11.12 27.81 -28.51
N GLY A 542 10.24 26.84 -28.72
CA GLY A 542 10.02 26.24 -30.03
C GLY A 542 8.78 25.34 -30.05
N PRO A 543 8.29 24.97 -31.25
CA PRO A 543 7.25 23.95 -31.39
C PRO A 543 7.78 22.58 -30.95
N THR A 544 6.89 21.76 -30.39
CA THR A 544 7.18 20.35 -30.03
C THR A 544 6.01 19.47 -30.51
N PRO A 545 6.14 18.12 -30.47
CA PRO A 545 5.03 17.22 -30.78
C PRO A 545 3.77 17.51 -29.94
N ASP A 546 3.95 17.77 -28.64
CA ASP A 546 2.85 18.08 -27.71
C ASP A 546 2.42 19.55 -27.76
N TYR A 547 3.28 20.46 -28.19
CA TYR A 547 2.97 21.90 -28.28
C TYR A 547 3.27 22.43 -29.68
N PRO A 548 2.42 22.15 -30.69
CA PRO A 548 2.68 22.56 -32.08
C PRO A 548 2.74 24.08 -32.28
N GLU A 549 2.07 24.85 -31.42
CA GLU A 549 2.08 26.32 -31.44
C GLU A 549 3.33 26.92 -30.76
N GLY A 550 4.14 26.09 -30.12
CA GLY A 550 5.34 26.50 -29.42
C GLY A 550 5.17 26.69 -27.92
N ILE A 551 6.12 26.16 -27.17
CA ILE A 551 6.26 26.38 -25.73
C ILE A 551 7.75 26.53 -25.39
N TYR A 552 8.03 27.18 -24.27
CA TYR A 552 9.36 27.03 -23.68
C TYR A 552 9.49 25.62 -23.10
N HIS A 553 10.61 24.96 -23.35
CA HIS A 553 10.83 23.60 -22.85
C HIS A 553 12.32 23.36 -22.66
N TYR A 554 12.63 22.46 -21.72
CA TYR A 554 14.00 22.04 -21.43
C TYR A 554 14.35 20.80 -22.23
N HIS A 555 15.63 20.51 -22.33
CA HIS A 555 16.13 19.28 -22.94
C HIS A 555 17.17 18.61 -22.06
N THR A 556 17.23 17.28 -22.13
CA THR A 556 18.42 16.56 -21.66
C THR A 556 19.57 16.76 -22.62
N THR A 557 20.79 16.89 -22.11
CA THR A 557 21.99 17.14 -22.94
C THR A 557 23.14 16.21 -22.59
N TRP A 558 23.74 15.63 -23.63
CA TRP A 558 24.94 14.80 -23.49
C TRP A 558 26.20 15.50 -23.99
N GLU A 559 26.07 16.26 -25.07
CA GLU A 559 27.16 17.05 -25.66
C GLU A 559 26.86 18.55 -25.61
N ASN A 560 27.91 19.34 -25.48
CA ASN A 560 27.85 20.77 -25.76
C ASN A 560 28.11 21.08 -27.24
N GLY A 561 27.98 22.36 -27.60
CA GLY A 561 28.24 22.86 -28.95
C GLY A 561 29.64 22.58 -29.51
N GLU A 562 30.63 22.28 -28.66
CA GLU A 562 32.01 21.96 -29.07
C GLU A 562 32.28 20.44 -29.11
N GLY A 563 31.31 19.61 -28.73
CA GLY A 563 31.46 18.15 -28.62
C GLY A 563 32.15 17.70 -27.32
N GLY A 564 32.24 18.57 -26.32
CA GLY A 564 32.60 18.21 -24.95
C GLY A 564 31.35 17.86 -24.12
N ILE A 565 31.52 17.73 -22.81
CA ILE A 565 30.44 17.34 -21.90
C ILE A 565 29.27 18.33 -21.92
N GLY A 566 28.05 17.79 -21.99
CA GLY A 566 26.81 18.55 -22.17
C GLY A 566 26.21 19.16 -20.91
N PHE A 567 27.02 19.53 -19.91
CA PHE A 567 26.55 20.25 -18.72
C PHE A 567 25.72 21.48 -19.12
N PRO A 568 24.63 21.85 -18.40
CA PRO A 568 23.94 21.08 -17.37
C PRO A 568 23.14 19.96 -18.03
N TYR A 569 22.95 18.80 -17.40
CA TYR A 569 22.34 17.64 -18.07
C TYR A 569 20.82 17.71 -18.24
N PHE A 570 20.14 18.52 -17.41
CA PHE A 570 18.69 18.72 -17.46
C PHE A 570 18.33 20.20 -17.40
N ILE A 571 18.54 20.83 -16.25
CA ILE A 571 18.13 22.21 -15.97
C ILE A 571 19.20 22.88 -15.12
N ASN A 572 19.47 24.15 -15.39
CA ASN A 572 20.35 24.98 -14.57
C ASN A 572 19.61 26.11 -13.86
N CYS A 573 18.55 26.63 -14.46
CA CYS A 573 17.66 27.60 -13.84
C CYS A 573 16.23 27.43 -14.35
N TYR A 574 15.28 27.97 -13.59
CA TYR A 574 13.88 27.99 -13.98
C TYR A 574 13.55 29.23 -14.80
N ARG A 575 12.95 29.01 -15.95
CA ARG A 575 12.35 30.03 -16.80
C ARG A 575 11.03 30.51 -16.21
N GLY A 576 10.24 29.60 -15.65
CA GLY A 576 8.96 29.90 -15.05
C GLY A 576 9.05 30.27 -13.57
N GLU A 577 7.94 30.76 -13.03
CA GLU A 577 7.79 30.99 -11.60
C GLU A 577 7.71 29.65 -10.86
N VAL A 578 8.66 29.43 -9.95
CA VAL A 578 8.64 28.29 -9.03
C VAL A 578 8.10 28.73 -7.67
N SER A 579 7.20 27.93 -7.10
CA SER A 579 6.78 28.08 -5.71
C SER A 579 7.78 27.40 -4.77
N LEU A 580 9.05 27.82 -4.84
CA LEU A 580 10.04 27.44 -3.83
C LEU A 580 9.72 28.23 -2.56
N GLY A 581 9.24 27.50 -1.55
CA GLY A 581 9.11 27.95 -0.16
C GLY A 581 10.20 28.95 0.21
N SER A 582 9.76 30.17 0.55
CA SER A 582 10.61 31.34 0.70
C SER A 582 11.64 31.20 1.83
N GLU A 583 12.85 31.70 1.56
CA GLU A 583 13.88 32.18 2.50
C GLU A 583 14.68 31.14 3.32
N ASN A 584 15.94 30.94 2.93
CA ASN A 584 17.05 31.26 3.82
C ASN A 584 18.31 31.67 3.02
N GLY A 585 18.52 33.00 2.96
CA GLY A 585 19.83 33.56 2.66
C GLY A 585 20.85 33.18 3.72
N GLY A 586 22.12 33.13 3.31
CA GLY A 586 23.22 32.63 4.12
C GLY A 586 23.38 33.24 5.52
N GLY A 587 23.94 32.44 6.43
CA GLY A 587 24.43 32.89 7.72
C GLY A 587 24.37 31.79 8.79
N ASP A 588 25.53 31.19 9.07
CA ASP A 588 25.92 30.47 10.29
C ASP A 588 24.83 30.06 11.32
N GLY A 589 24.61 28.74 11.44
CA GLY A 589 24.53 28.08 12.74
C GLY A 589 23.17 27.51 13.18
N GLU A 590 22.90 26.24 12.82
CA GLU A 590 22.62 25.13 13.75
C GLU A 590 22.71 23.83 12.93
N VAL A 591 23.61 22.91 13.30
CA VAL A 591 23.79 21.65 12.55
C VAL A 591 22.66 20.72 12.93
N ASP A 592 21.70 20.50 12.04
CA ASP A 592 20.68 19.48 12.19
C ASP A 592 21.32 18.10 11.94
N CYS A 593 21.36 17.25 12.98
CA CYS A 593 21.87 15.88 12.89
C CYS A 593 20.75 14.86 12.57
N SER A 594 19.56 15.30 12.12
CA SER A 594 18.52 14.38 11.64
C SER A 594 19.00 13.66 10.37
N GLY A 595 19.13 12.32 10.43
CA GLY A 595 19.64 11.48 9.32
C GLY A 595 20.97 10.76 9.57
N HIS A 596 21.70 11.08 10.64
CA HIS A 596 22.94 10.36 11.00
C HIS A 596 22.68 9.20 11.98
N GLY A 597 22.16 8.08 11.45
CA GLY A 597 22.04 6.80 12.17
C GLY A 597 23.31 5.95 12.09
N GLU A 598 23.65 5.24 13.18
CA GLU A 598 24.90 4.48 13.31
C GLU A 598 24.93 3.16 12.51
N THR A 599 25.29 3.19 11.23
CA THR A 599 25.93 2.04 10.55
C THR A 599 27.06 2.51 9.65
N TRP A 600 28.27 2.58 10.21
CA TRP A 600 29.49 2.95 9.51
C TRP A 600 30.23 1.68 9.05
N GLY A 601 30.17 1.38 7.75
CA GLY A 601 31.03 0.39 7.10
C GLY A 601 32.44 0.94 6.83
N PRO A 602 33.46 0.09 6.57
CA PRO A 602 34.82 0.53 6.36
C PRO A 602 34.94 1.31 5.02
N GLY A 603 35.13 2.63 5.12
CA GLY A 603 35.34 3.51 3.95
C GLY A 603 34.82 4.94 4.10
N ILE A 604 34.00 5.23 5.11
CA ILE A 604 33.34 6.52 5.27
C ILE A 604 34.11 7.38 6.29
N GLY A 605 34.48 8.61 5.90
CA GLY A 605 35.26 9.55 6.72
C GLY A 605 34.54 9.99 8.01
N PRO A 606 35.25 10.48 9.03
CA PRO A 606 34.65 10.79 10.32
C PRO A 606 33.55 11.87 10.22
N PRO A 607 32.51 11.82 11.07
CA PRO A 607 31.45 12.82 11.05
C PRO A 607 31.98 14.22 11.45
N PRO A 608 31.27 15.30 11.07
CA PRO A 608 31.59 16.66 11.50
C PRO A 608 31.64 16.78 13.03
N GLU A 609 32.46 17.68 13.56
CA GLU A 609 32.55 17.94 15.00
C GLU A 609 31.17 18.38 15.56
N GLY A 610 30.46 17.48 16.27
CA GLY A 610 29.21 17.83 16.97
C GLY A 610 28.18 16.71 17.14
N CYS A 611 28.11 15.73 16.23
CA CYS A 611 27.06 14.69 16.25
C CYS A 611 27.50 13.41 17.01
N GLY A 612 27.74 13.52 18.33
CA GLY A 612 28.17 12.40 19.17
C GLY A 612 27.10 11.88 20.12
N GLY A 613 26.35 10.84 19.72
CA GLY A 613 25.66 9.88 20.60
C GLY A 613 24.17 10.13 20.88
N GLY A 614 23.31 9.20 20.45
CA GLY A 614 21.88 9.13 20.83
C GLY A 614 21.10 8.07 20.04
N PRO A 615 20.04 7.43 20.60
CA PRO A 615 19.57 6.10 20.19
C PRO A 615 18.68 6.06 18.93
N GLN A 616 18.69 4.87 18.30
CA GLN A 616 18.02 4.46 17.06
C GLN A 616 16.53 4.81 16.92
N GLY A 617 16.14 5.25 15.71
CA GLY A 617 14.81 5.06 15.16
C GLY A 617 14.41 6.03 14.03
N GLN A 618 13.91 5.45 12.94
CA GLN A 618 12.92 5.97 11.95
C GLN A 618 13.36 6.69 10.66
N SER A 619 12.46 6.52 9.69
CA SER A 619 12.48 6.73 8.24
C SER A 619 12.93 8.10 7.77
N SER A 620 13.56 8.15 6.59
CA SER A 620 13.76 9.38 5.83
C SER A 620 12.51 9.69 5.02
N ASP A 621 11.66 10.56 5.55
CA ASP A 621 10.71 11.31 4.72
C ASP A 621 11.54 12.29 3.86
N ILE A 622 11.69 12.01 2.57
CA ILE A 622 12.15 13.02 1.61
C ILE A 622 10.95 13.93 1.36
N SER A 623 10.76 14.84 2.30
CA SER A 623 9.89 15.99 2.12
C SER A 623 10.72 17.06 1.43
N ALA A 624 10.46 17.32 0.15
CA ALA A 624 10.76 18.63 -0.42
C ALA A 624 10.11 19.65 0.51
N ALA A 625 10.91 20.39 1.26
CA ALA A 625 10.47 21.06 2.47
C ALA A 625 9.38 22.12 2.19
N PHE A 626 8.11 21.78 2.46
CA PHE A 626 7.03 22.75 2.61
C PHE A 626 6.31 22.57 3.95
N GLY A 627 6.10 23.70 4.63
CA GLY A 627 5.83 23.80 6.05
C GLY A 627 4.58 23.06 6.55
N ALA A 628 4.71 22.61 7.80
CA ALA A 628 3.71 21.93 8.62
C ALA A 628 2.24 22.29 8.32
N ILE A 629 1.49 21.31 7.81
CA ILE A 629 0.02 21.36 7.85
C ILE A 629 -0.44 20.79 9.20
N HIS A 630 -1.16 21.62 9.95
CA HIS A 630 -1.75 21.31 11.24
C HIS A 630 -2.59 20.02 11.22
N ARG A 631 -2.19 19.02 12.02
CA ARG A 631 -3.13 18.04 12.57
C ARG A 631 -4.15 18.78 13.44
N THR A 632 -5.34 19.06 12.89
CA THR A 632 -6.51 19.31 13.74
C THR A 632 -6.99 17.97 14.29
N VAL A 633 -6.51 17.61 15.47
CA VAL A 633 -7.12 16.61 16.35
C VAL A 633 -8.37 17.24 16.97
N PRO A 634 -9.59 16.73 16.73
CA PRO A 634 -10.71 17.05 17.60
C PRO A 634 -10.56 16.24 18.90
N PRO A 635 -10.82 16.83 20.08
CA PRO A 635 -10.62 16.15 21.36
C PRO A 635 -11.65 15.03 21.52
N GLY A 636 -11.16 13.84 21.91
CA GLY A 636 -11.94 12.62 21.94
C GLY A 636 -13.05 12.55 23.00
N GLY A 637 -13.98 11.63 22.75
CA GLY A 637 -14.84 11.01 23.76
C GLY A 637 -16.25 10.69 23.26
N GLY A 638 -16.47 9.48 22.73
CA GLY A 638 -17.83 8.92 22.62
C GLY A 638 -18.05 7.93 21.47
N VAL A 639 -17.74 6.66 21.73
CA VAL A 639 -18.42 5.42 21.28
C VAL A 639 -19.51 5.56 20.19
N LEU A 640 -19.25 5.03 18.99
CA LEU A 640 -20.10 4.09 18.20
C LEU A 640 -19.53 3.98 16.78
N GLY A 641 -19.41 2.75 16.30
CA GLY A 641 -18.77 2.43 15.03
C GLY A 641 -19.57 2.86 13.80
N ILE A 642 -18.90 2.78 12.66
CA ILE A 642 -19.42 2.30 11.36
C ILE A 642 -18.18 2.03 10.49
N ILE A 643 -18.14 0.82 9.96
CA ILE A 643 -17.24 0.34 8.92
C ILE A 643 -17.52 1.15 7.65
N LEU A 644 -16.50 1.75 7.04
CA LEU A 644 -16.61 2.35 5.71
C LEU A 644 -15.78 1.51 4.74
N LEU A 645 -16.52 0.90 3.81
CA LEU A 645 -16.05 0.08 2.69
C LEU A 645 -14.94 0.81 1.91
N ALA A 646 -13.83 0.12 1.67
CA ALA A 646 -13.03 0.33 0.48
C ALA A 646 -13.82 -0.21 -0.72
N VAL A 647 -14.21 0.66 -1.65
CA VAL A 647 -14.74 0.26 -2.96
C VAL A 647 -13.54 -0.01 -3.85
N VAL A 648 -13.10 -1.26 -3.89
CA VAL A 648 -12.20 -1.76 -4.94
C VAL A 648 -13.09 -2.12 -6.13
N PHE A 649 -13.02 -1.34 -7.21
CA PHE A 649 -13.63 -1.72 -8.49
C PHE A 649 -12.77 -2.81 -9.14
N VAL A 650 -12.98 -4.07 -8.78
CA VAL A 650 -12.47 -5.21 -9.56
C VAL A 650 -13.41 -5.41 -10.76
N ARG A 651 -13.00 -4.96 -11.95
CA ARG A 651 -13.63 -5.36 -13.21
C ARG A 651 -13.16 -6.79 -13.55
N VAL A 652 -13.95 -7.79 -13.17
CA VAL A 652 -13.84 -9.14 -13.75
C VAL A 652 -14.62 -9.16 -15.05
N LEU A 653 -13.93 -9.18 -16.19
CA LEU A 653 -14.47 -9.68 -17.45
C LEU A 653 -13.60 -10.84 -17.92
N ALA A 654 -14.13 -12.05 -17.76
CA ALA A 654 -13.64 -13.20 -18.48
C ALA A 654 -14.10 -13.11 -19.95
N PHE A 655 -13.20 -13.26 -20.92
CA PHE A 655 -13.40 -14.12 -22.10
C PHE A 655 -12.09 -14.38 -22.87
N ALA A 656 -11.91 -15.66 -23.20
CA ALA A 656 -11.03 -16.40 -24.12
C ALA A 656 -10.00 -15.68 -25.04
N PRO A 657 -8.88 -16.37 -25.39
CA PRO A 657 -7.78 -15.81 -26.19
C PRO A 657 -8.19 -15.62 -27.66
N VAL A 658 -8.02 -14.40 -28.16
CA VAL A 658 -8.10 -14.09 -29.60
C VAL A 658 -6.68 -13.86 -30.12
N SER A 659 -6.23 -14.74 -31.01
CA SER A 659 -5.00 -14.56 -31.78
C SER A 659 -5.10 -13.38 -32.76
N PRO A 660 -4.06 -12.55 -32.91
CA PRO A 660 -3.98 -11.64 -34.05
C PRO A 660 -3.32 -12.36 -35.23
N SER A 661 -4.13 -12.81 -36.18
CA SER A 661 -3.69 -13.06 -37.54
C SER A 661 -4.35 -12.08 -38.49
N ARG A 662 -3.56 -11.14 -39.04
CA ARG A 662 -3.59 -10.61 -40.42
C ARG A 662 -3.17 -9.15 -40.47
N ALA A 663 -1.90 -8.92 -40.84
CA ALA A 663 -1.57 -7.84 -41.76
C ALA A 663 -1.63 -8.44 -43.18
N GLY A 664 -2.51 -7.90 -44.02
CA GLY A 664 -2.76 -8.36 -45.38
C GLY A 664 -2.94 -7.21 -46.36
N THR A 665 -1.83 -6.88 -47.04
CA THR A 665 -1.72 -6.48 -48.46
C THR A 665 -2.33 -5.17 -48.96
N THR A 666 -1.47 -4.33 -49.55
CA THR A 666 -1.33 -4.14 -51.02
C THR A 666 -0.02 -3.38 -51.32
N ALA A 667 0.96 -3.99 -52.01
CA ALA A 667 1.17 -4.01 -53.47
C ALA A 667 1.63 -2.64 -54.04
N LEU A 668 2.63 -2.48 -54.89
CA LEU A 668 3.51 -3.36 -55.67
C LEU A 668 4.52 -2.45 -56.42
N TYR A 669 5.67 -3.03 -56.80
CA TYR A 669 6.42 -2.83 -58.07
C TYR A 669 7.83 -2.16 -58.11
N HIS A 670 8.79 -3.06 -58.39
CA HIS A 670 9.84 -3.08 -59.44
C HIS A 670 11.31 -2.70 -59.14
N GLN A 671 12.15 -3.76 -59.04
CA GLN A 671 13.47 -4.05 -59.66
C GLN A 671 14.49 -2.91 -59.87
N ALA A 672 15.80 -3.08 -59.64
CA ALA A 672 16.63 -4.11 -60.26
C ALA A 672 18.02 -4.27 -59.60
N GLN A 673 18.62 -5.43 -59.88
CA GLN A 673 20.01 -5.84 -59.64
C GLN A 673 21.05 -4.78 -60.02
N VAL A 674 22.01 -4.49 -59.13
CA VAL A 674 23.47 -4.80 -59.19
C VAL A 674 24.00 -4.71 -57.76
#